data_AF-A0A4S8M413-F1
#
_entry.id   AF-A0A4S8M413-F1
#
_cell.length_a   1.000
_cell.length_b   1.000
_cell.length_c   1.000
_cell.angle_alpha   90.00
_cell.angle_beta   90.00
_cell.angle_gamma   90.00
#
_symmetry.space_group_name_H-M   'P 1'
#
loop_
_entity.id
_entity.type
_entity.pdbx_description
1 polymer ?
#
loop_
_entity_poly.entity_id
_entity_poly.type
_entity_poly.pdbx_seq_one_letter_code
_entity_poly.pdbx_strand_id
1 'polypeptide(L)'
;MGRQLKGIRYNPRKKRSGKQKTHTATLKGASNTSDTSSAYQKTPSRPPLHSSTNLNIPALHDRIATLERKKDDLIRTGKNERRVLKRRDESIAGLEVQVTEAHHRQVEAERIAEMERTRADSIEETLNMVREGLEAKCADLKRVRKENHAKSMQVKRMRGTMEREVKKVIEKSEILTWAVKEKGIIKDECRQLVRDLVSLNVGVEHVDEVIRVVAETLRVGIDGKFDVRSVGRITLEGLVASTVQVAEEIQEGESHTVSGDGTTIKNVNLDVKGVRILKSDGSIVDRTLGVHPSVNHTAETQLDGWRDRAMEMQEFHQEVYKDEKPTFDNRDIFIKSTGGNSDHSNDQKLLFRLWRGEKEVLGHEKRREQILFQLAPEVLLPRLVELSQKTVEVSGGTEEWDRLSDEEKMQKQKLAYIEFCRELGREKFESLTEEEKQAIQLFLRWKHGGVNMLQACLDAVPVKLMNRDNRRAAESGSSDAASQVASVSKGGGVKLTELTGAAFKNKDDKKGQQDTTKHFAEHELGISIDFPGTSTVRYASHGDAASELIFHRFFFIKLLEIVRDKKNEGRFTNLELNIYLGLHDIPTLTELCPVGNATNAPDLGPLHEKLKQFLKKIISNPDLLLSESATFESGCFDAQEWERPDAIEAVHGMTSDCPHIRPLLIAMFEGALETWDRFTEEFGEGGDIARASSEERKRVPLPCTNDRSEVGGLGRRRWSKRVRPNMTTHQHNARDCYKRNGTRKFIAGMSSTSRAGLRRVARQVDSSKLTKKQRVKQATYDLKVADNNNQKRDARREKAAAKDAEIASIQPILFVEAIGESLTVQIIDQQLKWHRKMGGDIPKGSSSWKKDRKLGLLTNLVEEHLKKVEVNSEHISEHELKGLDVNEGAGDILMESGETSDDNSDEE
;
A
#
# COMPACT_ATOMS: atom_id res chain seq x y z
N MET A 1 -21.25 -19.23 44.63
CA MET A 1 -20.68 -20.09 45.70
C MET A 1 -19.88 -19.18 46.63
N GLY A 2 -19.91 -19.23 47.97
CA GLY A 2 -20.80 -19.91 48.90
C GLY A 2 -20.36 -19.67 50.38
N ARG A 3 -21.32 -19.37 51.27
CA ARG A 3 -21.30 -19.39 52.76
C ARG A 3 -20.22 -18.52 53.49
N GLN A 4 -20.58 -17.55 54.35
CA GLN A 4 -21.31 -17.53 55.65
C GLN A 4 -20.43 -17.72 56.91
N LEU A 5 -20.55 -16.76 57.84
CA LEU A 5 -20.57 -16.84 59.32
C LEU A 5 -20.77 -15.38 59.81
N LYS A 6 -21.94 -14.91 60.32
CA LYS A 6 -22.53 -15.09 61.67
C LYS A 6 -21.45 -15.12 62.77
N GLY A 7 -21.46 -14.35 63.85
CA GLY A 7 -22.36 -13.38 64.52
C GLY A 7 -21.57 -12.86 65.76
N ILE A 8 -21.96 -11.88 66.57
CA ILE A 8 -23.13 -11.77 67.45
C ILE A 8 -23.13 -10.32 68.00
N ARG A 9 -24.31 -9.70 68.20
CA ARG A 9 -24.45 -8.49 69.05
C ARG A 9 -24.88 -8.90 70.46
N TYR A 10 -24.25 -8.33 71.49
CA TYR A 10 -24.72 -8.46 72.87
C TYR A 10 -25.04 -7.07 73.44
N ASN A 11 -26.21 -6.93 74.08
CA ASN A 11 -26.71 -5.67 74.65
C ASN A 11 -27.65 -5.97 75.83
N PRO A 12 -27.30 -5.64 77.09
CA PRO A 12 -28.18 -5.82 78.23
C PRO A 12 -29.05 -4.59 78.52
N ARG A 13 -30.34 -4.85 78.74
CA ARG A 13 -31.36 -3.93 79.28
C ARG A 13 -31.01 -3.50 80.72
N LYS A 14 -31.16 -2.23 81.13
CA LYS A 14 -32.39 -1.47 81.49
C LYS A 14 -33.00 -1.82 82.87
N LYS A 15 -33.04 -0.79 83.76
CA LYS A 15 -33.86 -0.61 84.99
C LYS A 15 -33.67 -1.53 86.21
N ARG A 16 -33.45 -0.89 87.37
CA ARG A 16 -34.37 -0.98 88.53
C ARG A 16 -34.33 0.31 89.38
N SER A 17 -35.44 0.62 90.03
CA SER A 17 -35.65 1.83 90.84
C SER A 17 -36.37 1.49 92.15
N GLY A 18 -35.94 2.07 93.26
CA GLY A 18 -36.62 2.13 94.56
C GLY A 18 -35.93 3.25 95.36
N LYS A 19 -36.52 4.39 95.72
CA LYS A 19 -37.82 4.77 96.33
C LYS A 19 -37.81 4.57 97.86
N GLN A 20 -38.37 5.57 98.56
CA GLN A 20 -38.63 5.68 100.02
C GLN A 20 -37.44 6.09 100.92
N LYS A 21 -37.60 6.84 102.00
CA LYS A 21 -38.59 7.85 102.46
C LYS A 21 -38.07 8.40 103.82
N THR A 22 -37.99 9.73 103.95
CA THR A 22 -38.48 10.56 105.07
C THR A 22 -38.55 10.02 106.51
N HIS A 23 -37.91 10.72 107.47
CA HIS A 23 -38.49 11.40 108.66
C HIS A 23 -37.33 12.07 109.43
N THR A 24 -37.22 13.41 109.55
CA THR A 24 -37.93 14.36 110.44
C THR A 24 -37.88 14.04 111.94
N ALA A 25 -37.15 14.87 112.71
CA ALA A 25 -37.50 15.21 114.08
C ALA A 25 -37.04 16.66 114.38
N THR A 26 -37.94 17.46 114.94
CA THR A 26 -37.81 18.92 115.15
C THR A 26 -37.87 19.23 116.64
N LEU A 27 -37.03 20.14 117.15
CA LEU A 27 -37.17 20.89 118.42
C LEU A 27 -36.21 22.10 118.30
N LYS A 28 -36.58 23.37 118.14
CA LYS A 28 -37.69 24.25 118.58
C LYS A 28 -37.53 24.79 120.02
N GLY A 29 -37.36 26.10 120.14
CA GLY A 29 -37.33 26.89 121.39
C GLY A 29 -35.96 27.55 121.67
N ALA A 30 -35.86 28.81 122.13
CA ALA A 30 -36.88 29.85 122.26
C ALA A 30 -36.24 31.26 122.21
N SER A 31 -37.11 32.26 122.07
CA SER A 31 -36.88 33.70 121.89
C SER A 31 -36.39 34.48 123.12
N ASN A 32 -35.91 35.72 122.88
CA ASN A 32 -36.02 36.92 123.75
C ASN A 32 -35.11 36.98 125.01
N THR A 33 -34.68 38.14 125.58
CA THR A 33 -34.87 39.58 125.25
C THR A 33 -33.88 40.49 126.02
N SER A 34 -33.80 41.76 125.58
CA SER A 34 -33.70 43.02 126.37
C SER A 34 -32.44 43.44 127.15
N ASP A 35 -32.06 44.68 126.86
CA ASP A 35 -31.21 45.62 127.61
C ASP A 35 -31.72 46.04 129.01
N THR A 36 -30.91 46.91 129.65
CA THR A 36 -31.18 47.81 130.79
C THR A 36 -31.11 47.21 132.21
N SER A 37 -30.80 47.95 133.28
CA SER A 37 -29.91 49.12 133.53
C SER A 37 -29.89 49.40 135.05
N SER A 38 -28.90 50.14 135.59
CA SER A 38 -29.06 51.07 136.75
C SER A 38 -29.45 50.45 138.14
N ALA A 39 -29.16 51.01 139.33
CA ALA A 39 -28.08 51.86 139.86
C ALA A 39 -28.22 51.98 141.40
N TYR A 40 -27.11 52.20 142.12
CA TYR A 40 -27.00 52.90 143.43
C TYR A 40 -27.69 52.22 144.65
N GLN A 41 -27.31 52.41 145.92
CA GLN A 41 -26.26 53.19 146.63
C GLN A 41 -25.76 52.31 147.84
N LYS A 42 -25.00 52.69 148.89
CA LYS A 42 -24.57 53.99 149.49
C LYS A 42 -23.22 53.81 150.25
N THR A 43 -22.87 54.75 151.15
CA THR A 43 -21.64 54.77 151.98
C THR A 43 -22.00 54.97 153.47
N PRO A 44 -21.04 54.92 154.44
CA PRO A 44 -20.05 55.98 154.76
C PRO A 44 -18.60 55.41 154.89
N SER A 45 -17.50 56.08 155.31
CA SER A 45 -17.07 57.46 155.65
C SER A 45 -15.54 57.55 155.38
N ARG A 46 -14.90 58.66 155.00
CA ARG A 46 -14.51 59.90 155.74
C ARG A 46 -13.66 59.67 157.03
N PRO A 47 -12.67 60.54 157.39
CA PRO A 47 -12.10 61.70 156.67
C PRO A 47 -10.53 61.69 156.66
N PRO A 48 -9.75 62.78 156.93
CA PRO A 48 -8.83 63.33 155.92
C PRO A 48 -7.37 63.55 156.42
N LEU A 49 -6.54 64.21 155.60
CA LEU A 49 -5.62 65.33 155.95
C LEU A 49 -4.67 65.56 154.75
N HIS A 50 -4.91 66.62 153.97
CA HIS A 50 -4.22 67.92 154.07
C HIS A 50 -2.84 67.92 153.36
N SER A 51 -2.72 68.63 152.24
CA SER A 51 -2.31 70.05 152.15
C SER A 51 -0.82 70.23 152.49
N SER A 52 0.04 70.38 151.49
CA SER A 52 0.45 71.67 150.89
C SER A 52 1.54 72.40 151.68
N THR A 53 2.38 73.13 150.95
CA THR A 53 3.25 74.24 151.42
C THR A 53 4.25 73.92 152.54
N ASN A 54 5.54 73.71 152.21
CA ASN A 54 6.56 74.74 151.97
C ASN A 54 7.09 75.46 153.23
N LEU A 55 8.43 75.50 153.33
CA LEU A 55 9.26 76.34 154.22
C LEU A 55 9.21 75.95 155.72
N ASN A 56 10.29 76.02 156.49
CA ASN A 56 11.53 76.77 156.28
C ASN A 56 12.81 75.93 156.49
N ILE A 57 13.87 76.29 155.76
CA ILE A 57 15.14 75.58 155.54
C ILE A 57 16.04 75.59 156.80
N PRO A 58 16.83 74.53 157.10
CA PRO A 58 17.06 73.33 156.26
C PRO A 58 16.02 72.21 156.41
N ALA A 59 15.50 71.99 157.63
CA ALA A 59 14.31 71.24 158.08
C ALA A 59 13.92 69.83 157.53
N LEU A 60 14.54 69.28 156.48
CA LEU A 60 14.14 67.96 155.95
C LEU A 60 14.75 66.75 156.68
N HIS A 61 15.76 66.93 157.52
CA HIS A 61 16.49 65.82 158.15
C HIS A 61 15.90 65.33 159.49
N ASP A 62 15.42 66.21 160.38
CA ASP A 62 14.94 65.77 161.72
C ASP A 62 13.56 65.07 161.70
N ARG A 63 12.81 65.18 160.60
CA ARG A 63 11.53 64.47 160.41
C ARG A 63 11.71 62.94 160.33
N ILE A 64 12.93 62.46 160.07
CA ILE A 64 13.26 61.03 159.95
C ILE A 64 13.20 60.35 161.33
N ALA A 65 13.74 60.97 162.38
CA ALA A 65 13.80 60.38 163.73
C ALA A 65 12.41 60.17 164.38
N THR A 66 11.40 60.95 164.00
CA THR A 66 10.04 60.78 164.55
C THR A 66 9.24 59.65 163.89
N LEU A 67 9.68 59.12 162.74
CA LEU A 67 9.07 57.93 162.13
C LEU A 67 9.32 56.67 162.97
N GLU A 68 10.40 56.63 163.76
CA GLU A 68 10.73 55.46 164.58
C GLU A 68 9.68 55.19 165.66
N ARG A 69 9.02 56.21 166.23
CA ARG A 69 7.94 55.97 167.21
C ARG A 69 6.66 55.41 166.59
N LYS A 70 6.45 55.57 165.26
CA LYS A 70 5.35 54.90 164.54
C LYS A 70 5.61 53.41 164.30
N LYS A 71 6.85 52.95 164.46
CA LYS A 71 7.24 51.53 164.31
C LYS A 71 6.65 50.66 165.42
N ASP A 72 6.58 51.17 166.65
CA ASP A 72 6.23 50.34 167.81
C ASP A 72 4.73 50.03 167.91
N ASP A 73 3.85 50.96 167.51
CA ASP A 73 2.40 50.69 167.42
C ASP A 73 2.06 49.65 166.32
N LEU A 74 2.82 49.62 165.22
CA LEU A 74 2.69 48.61 164.16
C LEU A 74 2.98 47.17 164.65
N ILE A 75 3.79 47.02 165.70
CA ILE A 75 4.10 45.70 166.30
C ILE A 75 2.85 45.13 167.00
N ARG A 76 1.93 45.98 167.46
CA ARG A 76 0.73 45.55 168.19
C ARG A 76 -0.36 45.02 167.25
N THR A 77 -0.57 45.65 166.09
CA THR A 77 -1.48 45.17 165.04
C THR A 77 -1.01 43.85 164.43
N GLY A 78 0.29 43.69 164.16
CA GLY A 78 0.86 42.47 163.56
C GLY A 78 0.67 41.17 164.36
N LYS A 79 0.30 41.23 165.65
CA LYS A 79 -0.02 40.03 166.46
C LYS A 79 -1.40 39.44 166.19
N ASN A 80 -2.38 40.24 165.77
CA ASN A 80 -3.73 39.73 165.45
C ASN A 80 -3.78 39.08 164.07
N GLU A 81 -3.05 39.61 163.08
CA GLU A 81 -3.01 39.08 161.72
C GLU A 81 -2.41 37.67 161.64
N ARG A 82 -1.39 37.36 162.47
CA ARG A 82 -0.79 36.03 162.56
C ARG A 82 -1.77 34.91 162.95
N ARG A 83 -2.85 35.20 163.69
CA ARG A 83 -3.88 34.19 164.02
C ARG A 83 -4.84 33.90 162.87
N VAL A 84 -4.99 34.83 161.92
CA VAL A 84 -5.82 34.63 160.71
C VAL A 84 -5.06 33.87 159.64
N LEU A 85 -3.75 34.12 159.50
CA LEU A 85 -2.88 33.40 158.56
C LEU A 85 -2.85 31.89 158.82
N LYS A 86 -2.65 31.44 160.07
CA LYS A 86 -2.55 30.01 160.37
C LYS A 86 -3.78 29.18 159.93
N ARG A 87 -4.98 29.76 159.94
CA ARG A 87 -6.21 29.07 159.46
C ARG A 87 -6.36 29.04 157.94
N ARG A 88 -5.60 29.85 157.19
CA ARG A 88 -5.53 29.77 155.73
C ARG A 88 -4.56 28.68 155.29
N ASP A 89 -3.40 28.57 155.96
CA ASP A 89 -2.35 27.61 155.61
C ASP A 89 -2.86 26.15 155.65
N GLU A 90 -3.66 25.80 156.67
CA GLU A 90 -4.29 24.47 156.80
C GLU A 90 -5.31 24.14 155.69
N SER A 91 -5.91 25.17 155.05
CA SER A 91 -6.84 24.98 153.92
C SER A 91 -6.14 24.97 152.55
N ILE A 92 -4.91 25.46 152.47
CA ILE A 92 -4.11 25.46 151.22
C ILE A 92 -3.53 24.06 150.99
N ALA A 93 -2.99 23.43 152.03
CA ALA A 93 -2.41 22.07 151.94
C ALA A 93 -3.40 21.00 151.43
N GLY A 94 -4.70 21.16 151.68
CA GLY A 94 -5.74 20.26 151.17
C GLY A 94 -6.04 20.42 149.66
N LEU A 95 -5.78 21.60 149.09
CA LEU A 95 -6.01 21.89 147.67
C LEU A 95 -4.82 21.48 146.80
N GLU A 96 -3.59 21.58 147.32
CA GLU A 96 -2.35 21.24 146.60
C GLU A 96 -2.31 19.77 146.13
N VAL A 97 -2.88 18.84 146.92
CA VAL A 97 -2.97 17.42 146.57
C VAL A 97 -3.95 17.17 145.40
N GLN A 98 -5.06 17.91 145.32
CA GLN A 98 -6.01 17.77 144.21
C GLN A 98 -5.51 18.41 142.91
N VAL A 99 -4.76 19.52 143.01
CA VAL A 99 -4.15 20.18 141.84
C VAL A 99 -3.05 19.31 141.20
N THR A 100 -2.25 18.63 142.01
CA THR A 100 -1.16 17.76 141.50
C THR A 100 -1.68 16.52 140.76
N GLU A 101 -2.73 15.85 141.26
CA GLU A 101 -3.37 14.75 140.52
C GLU A 101 -4.03 15.20 139.21
N ALA A 102 -4.68 16.39 139.21
CA ALA A 102 -5.30 16.95 138.00
C ALA A 102 -4.24 17.30 136.94
N HIS A 103 -3.13 17.89 137.35
CA HIS A 103 -2.03 18.26 136.45
C HIS A 103 -1.41 17.02 135.78
N HIS A 104 -1.22 15.92 136.51
CA HIS A 104 -0.62 14.72 135.93
C HIS A 104 -1.50 14.07 134.85
N ARG A 105 -2.83 14.12 134.99
CA ARG A 105 -3.78 13.65 133.96
C ARG A 105 -3.81 14.57 132.74
N GLN A 106 -3.61 15.88 132.92
CA GLN A 106 -3.52 16.83 131.80
C GLN A 106 -2.28 16.58 130.95
N VAL A 107 -1.10 16.39 131.57
CA VAL A 107 0.16 16.16 130.86
C VAL A 107 0.12 14.89 130.00
N GLU A 108 -0.47 13.79 130.48
CA GLU A 108 -0.56 12.56 129.68
C GLU A 108 -1.53 12.71 128.49
N ALA A 109 -2.62 13.47 128.65
CA ALA A 109 -3.56 13.78 127.56
C ALA A 109 -2.92 14.68 126.50
N GLU A 110 -2.13 15.68 126.91
CA GLU A 110 -1.36 16.54 126.00
C GLU A 110 -0.33 15.71 125.20
N ARG A 111 0.36 14.76 125.85
CA ARG A 111 1.34 13.88 125.18
C ARG A 111 0.73 12.97 124.12
N ILE A 112 -0.51 12.50 124.33
CA ILE A 112 -1.25 11.71 123.33
C ILE A 112 -1.70 12.60 122.17
N ALA A 113 -2.18 13.82 122.45
CA ALA A 113 -2.58 14.77 121.41
C ALA A 113 -1.40 15.21 120.51
N GLU A 114 -0.19 15.34 121.06
CA GLU A 114 1.04 15.64 120.31
C GLU A 114 1.41 14.51 119.32
N MET A 115 1.27 13.24 119.74
CA MET A 115 1.48 12.08 118.86
C MET A 115 0.42 11.98 117.75
N GLU A 116 -0.85 12.29 118.04
CA GLU A 116 -1.90 12.30 117.02
C GLU A 116 -1.68 13.41 115.98
N ARG A 117 -1.23 14.61 116.40
CA ARG A 117 -0.88 15.72 115.49
C ARG A 117 0.28 15.37 114.56
N THR A 118 1.42 14.95 115.13
CA THR A 118 2.61 14.58 114.33
C THR A 118 2.33 13.46 113.34
N ARG A 119 1.41 12.54 113.66
CA ARG A 119 0.93 11.50 112.75
C ARG A 119 -0.01 12.02 111.66
N ALA A 120 -0.85 13.00 111.96
CA ALA A 120 -1.70 13.67 110.98
C ALA A 120 -0.86 14.48 109.97
N ASP A 121 0.12 15.25 110.44
CA ASP A 121 1.01 16.06 109.61
C ASP A 121 1.78 15.18 108.59
N SER A 122 2.31 14.03 109.04
CA SER A 122 2.98 13.06 108.16
C SER A 122 2.05 12.46 107.09
N ILE A 123 0.77 12.24 107.41
CA ILE A 123 -0.22 11.77 106.43
C ILE A 123 -0.57 12.87 105.43
N GLU A 124 -0.69 14.13 105.86
CA GLU A 124 -0.95 15.25 104.96
C GLU A 124 0.23 15.51 103.99
N GLU A 125 1.46 15.39 104.46
CA GLU A 125 2.66 15.50 103.62
C GLU A 125 2.72 14.41 102.53
N THR A 126 2.42 13.15 102.89
CA THR A 126 2.35 12.06 101.89
C THR A 126 1.20 12.22 100.90
N LEU A 127 0.04 12.75 101.33
CA LEU A 127 -1.09 13.05 100.44
C LEU A 127 -0.75 14.16 99.44
N ASN A 128 -0.01 15.19 99.86
CA ASN A 128 0.44 16.27 98.98
C ASN A 128 1.43 15.75 97.93
N MET A 129 2.44 14.95 98.32
CA MET A 129 3.35 14.30 97.36
C MET A 129 2.60 13.44 96.32
N VAL A 130 1.58 12.68 96.74
CA VAL A 130 0.77 11.87 95.82
C VAL A 130 -0.09 12.73 94.89
N ARG A 131 -0.63 13.85 95.37
CA ARG A 131 -1.39 14.81 94.55
C ARG A 131 -0.50 15.43 93.47
N GLU A 132 0.67 15.93 93.83
CA GLU A 132 1.64 16.50 92.89
C GLU A 132 2.08 15.48 91.82
N GLY A 133 2.39 14.25 92.25
CA GLY A 133 2.70 13.14 91.34
C GLY A 133 1.55 12.81 90.36
N LEU A 134 0.30 12.89 90.81
CA LEU A 134 -0.88 12.66 89.97
C LEU A 134 -1.11 13.80 88.97
N GLU A 135 -0.87 15.05 89.37
CA GLU A 135 -0.97 16.22 88.49
C GLU A 135 0.10 16.21 87.40
N ALA A 136 1.35 15.88 87.75
CA ALA A 136 2.43 15.68 86.78
C ALA A 136 2.08 14.56 85.76
N LYS A 137 1.60 13.40 86.23
CA LYS A 137 1.14 12.30 85.36
C LYS A 137 -0.03 12.72 84.46
N CYS A 138 -0.95 13.55 84.95
CA CYS A 138 -2.04 14.12 84.16
C CYS A 138 -1.55 15.10 83.08
N ALA A 139 -0.51 15.90 83.36
CA ALA A 139 0.12 16.78 82.38
C ALA A 139 0.83 15.98 81.28
N ASP A 140 1.61 14.95 81.64
CA ASP A 140 2.25 14.03 80.71
C ASP A 140 1.23 13.30 79.82
N LEU A 141 0.12 12.79 80.38
CA LEU A 141 -0.96 12.17 79.60
C LEU A 141 -1.60 13.15 78.59
N LYS A 142 -1.74 14.43 78.94
CA LYS A 142 -2.19 15.47 78.01
C LYS A 142 -1.15 15.73 76.92
N ARG A 143 0.16 15.73 77.24
CA ARG A 143 1.25 15.87 76.25
C ARG A 143 1.27 14.70 75.27
N VAL A 144 1.30 13.46 75.77
CA VAL A 144 1.29 12.24 74.94
C VAL A 144 0.03 12.13 74.07
N ARG A 145 -1.14 12.53 74.57
CA ARG A 145 -2.37 12.61 73.74
C ARG A 145 -2.26 13.64 72.62
N LYS A 146 -1.67 14.81 72.86
CA LYS A 146 -1.39 15.81 71.81
C LYS A 146 -0.39 15.29 70.78
N GLU A 147 0.70 14.65 71.22
CA GLU A 147 1.71 14.05 70.33
C GLU A 147 1.14 12.92 69.46
N ASN A 148 0.35 12.00 70.04
CA ASN A 148 -0.32 10.95 69.26
C ASN A 148 -1.36 11.51 68.29
N HIS A 149 -2.08 12.57 68.66
CA HIS A 149 -2.99 13.25 67.73
C HIS A 149 -2.21 13.92 66.59
N ALA A 150 -1.10 14.61 66.88
CA ALA A 150 -0.24 15.22 65.87
C ALA A 150 0.36 14.18 64.92
N LYS A 151 0.89 13.06 65.43
CA LYS A 151 1.40 11.93 64.63
C LYS A 151 0.30 11.28 63.79
N SER A 152 -0.90 11.06 64.34
CA SER A 152 -2.06 10.54 63.58
C SER A 152 -2.47 11.48 62.44
N MET A 153 -2.46 12.79 62.69
CA MET A 153 -2.73 13.80 61.66
C MET A 153 -1.60 13.91 60.63
N GLN A 154 -0.33 13.72 61.01
CA GLN A 154 0.78 13.56 60.06
C GLN A 154 0.59 12.33 59.18
N VAL A 155 0.26 11.15 59.72
CA VAL A 155 0.00 9.93 58.93
C VAL A 155 -1.18 10.12 57.98
N LYS A 156 -2.29 10.73 58.42
CA LYS A 156 -3.42 11.08 57.53
C LYS A 156 -3.02 12.06 56.43
N ARG A 157 -2.21 13.09 56.74
CA ARG A 157 -1.69 14.04 55.75
C ARG A 157 -0.75 13.35 54.76
N MET A 158 0.21 12.56 55.22
CA MET A 158 1.13 11.80 54.36
C MET A 158 0.37 10.86 53.43
N ARG A 159 -0.61 10.11 53.94
CA ARG A 159 -1.47 9.25 53.10
C ARG A 159 -2.24 10.06 52.06
N GLY A 160 -2.89 11.16 52.45
CA GLY A 160 -3.60 12.03 51.52
C GLY A 160 -2.70 12.80 50.55
N THR A 161 -1.40 12.99 50.87
CA THR A 161 -0.39 13.51 49.95
C THR A 161 0.09 12.41 49.01
N MET A 162 0.35 11.20 49.49
CA MET A 162 0.76 10.05 48.68
C MET A 162 -0.35 9.63 47.69
N GLU A 163 -1.62 9.63 48.10
CA GLU A 163 -2.77 9.41 47.21
C GLU A 163 -2.90 10.53 46.15
N ARG A 164 -2.49 11.77 46.47
CA ARG A 164 -2.43 12.90 45.50
C ARG A 164 -1.19 12.84 44.61
N GLU A 165 -0.05 12.40 45.11
CA GLU A 165 1.19 12.18 44.33
C GLU A 165 0.99 11.02 43.36
N VAL A 166 0.42 9.89 43.80
CA VAL A 166 0.07 8.75 42.93
C VAL A 166 -0.96 9.18 41.88
N LYS A 167 -2.01 9.94 42.24
CA LYS A 167 -2.90 10.53 41.24
C LYS A 167 -2.16 11.44 40.25
N LYS A 168 -1.31 12.35 40.72
CA LYS A 168 -0.50 13.23 39.87
C LYS A 168 0.50 12.48 39.00
N VAL A 169 1.02 11.33 39.45
CA VAL A 169 1.92 10.48 38.65
C VAL A 169 1.11 9.76 37.57
N ILE A 170 -0.10 9.28 37.87
CA ILE A 170 -1.03 8.68 36.89
C ILE A 170 -1.53 9.74 35.88
N GLU A 171 -1.85 10.94 36.34
CA GLU A 171 -2.27 12.09 35.52
C GLU A 171 -1.09 12.72 34.74
N LYS A 172 0.17 12.53 35.18
CA LYS A 172 1.37 12.92 34.41
C LYS A 172 1.87 11.81 33.48
N SER A 173 1.53 10.55 33.76
CA SER A 173 1.68 9.46 32.81
C SER A 173 0.47 9.41 31.87
N GLU A 174 0.18 10.54 31.22
CA GLU A 174 -0.71 10.55 30.06
C GLU A 174 -0.05 9.67 28.98
N ILE A 175 -0.52 8.42 28.90
CA ILE A 175 -0.41 7.63 27.69
C ILE A 175 -1.08 8.47 26.61
N LEU A 176 -0.26 9.09 25.74
CA LEU A 176 -0.73 9.92 24.64
C LEU A 176 -1.77 9.11 23.87
N THR A 177 -3.03 9.47 24.00
CA THR A 177 -4.14 8.68 23.48
C THR A 177 -4.56 9.24 22.13
N TRP A 178 -4.15 8.54 21.07
CA TRP A 178 -4.43 8.92 19.70
C TRP A 178 -5.81 8.42 19.27
N ALA A 179 -6.79 9.33 19.34
CA ALA A 179 -8.14 9.07 18.85
C ALA A 179 -8.18 9.05 17.30
N VAL A 180 -8.44 7.87 16.74
CA VAL A 180 -8.50 7.59 15.28
C VAL A 180 -9.70 8.27 14.62
N LYS A 181 -10.80 8.42 15.37
CA LYS A 181 -12.06 8.98 14.89
C LYS A 181 -12.39 10.25 15.67
N GLU A 182 -13.01 11.20 14.99
CA GLU A 182 -13.65 12.36 15.58
C GLU A 182 -15.09 12.41 15.07
N LYS A 183 -16.07 12.50 15.99
CA LYS A 183 -17.52 12.49 15.66
C LYS A 183 -17.91 11.31 14.73
N GLY A 184 -17.28 10.15 14.93
CA GLY A 184 -17.46 8.94 14.13
C GLY A 184 -16.71 8.89 12.79
N ILE A 185 -16.09 10.00 12.36
CA ILE A 185 -15.34 10.11 11.10
C ILE A 185 -13.84 9.85 11.38
N ILE A 186 -13.22 8.95 10.63
CA ILE A 186 -11.75 8.76 10.67
C ILE A 186 -11.06 10.05 10.22
N LYS A 187 -10.15 10.59 11.04
CA LYS A 187 -9.44 11.86 10.81
C LYS A 187 -8.57 11.84 9.55
N ASP A 188 -8.25 13.00 8.98
CA ASP A 188 -7.58 13.07 7.68
C ASP A 188 -6.10 12.65 7.73
N GLU A 189 -5.42 12.88 8.85
CA GLU A 189 -4.06 12.40 9.13
C GLU A 189 -4.03 10.88 9.23
N CYS A 190 -5.05 10.30 9.90
CA CYS A 190 -5.24 8.85 9.98
C CYS A 190 -5.48 8.24 8.58
N ARG A 191 -6.27 8.90 7.74
CA ARG A 191 -6.52 8.48 6.35
C ARG A 191 -5.27 8.56 5.48
N GLN A 192 -4.44 9.58 5.67
CA GLN A 192 -3.16 9.72 5.00
C GLN A 192 -2.20 8.60 5.40
N LEU A 193 -2.03 8.34 6.70
CA LEU A 193 -1.22 7.23 7.21
C LEU A 193 -1.64 5.88 6.60
N VAL A 194 -2.95 5.62 6.56
CA VAL A 194 -3.48 4.38 5.96
C VAL A 194 -3.12 4.27 4.47
N ARG A 195 -3.26 5.34 3.68
CA ARG A 195 -2.84 5.32 2.26
C ARG A 195 -1.34 5.09 2.11
N ASP A 196 -0.53 5.76 2.94
CA ASP A 196 0.92 5.62 2.93
C ASP A 196 1.36 4.19 3.23
N LEU A 197 0.86 3.58 4.32
CA LEU A 197 1.15 2.18 4.67
C LEU A 197 0.76 1.21 3.55
N VAL A 198 -0.43 1.38 2.96
CA VAL A 198 -0.90 0.52 1.86
C VAL A 198 -0.07 0.73 0.57
N SER A 199 0.49 1.93 0.35
CA SER A 199 1.46 2.23 -0.73
C SER A 199 2.88 1.69 -0.48
N LEU A 200 3.23 1.45 0.78
CA LEU A 200 4.45 0.75 1.23
C LEU A 200 4.28 -0.78 1.21
N ASN A 201 3.23 -1.28 0.54
CA ASN A 201 2.86 -2.70 0.47
C ASN A 201 2.47 -3.33 1.82
N VAL A 202 1.97 -2.58 2.81
CA VAL A 202 1.24 -3.22 3.92
C VAL A 202 -0.04 -3.88 3.38
N GLY A 203 -0.44 -5.01 3.95
CA GLY A 203 -1.70 -5.69 3.63
C GLY A 203 -2.90 -4.91 4.17
N VAL A 204 -4.05 -4.90 3.48
CA VAL A 204 -5.23 -4.08 3.88
C VAL A 204 -5.77 -4.54 5.24
N GLU A 205 -5.77 -5.86 5.41
CA GLU A 205 -6.09 -6.62 6.60
C GLU A 205 -5.11 -6.40 7.76
N HIS A 206 -3.84 -6.11 7.48
CA HIS A 206 -2.78 -5.92 8.48
C HIS A 206 -2.57 -4.46 8.91
N VAL A 207 -3.27 -3.47 8.33
CA VAL A 207 -3.04 -2.04 8.63
C VAL A 207 -3.33 -1.67 10.08
N ASP A 208 -4.43 -2.15 10.67
CA ASP A 208 -4.79 -1.87 12.08
C ASP A 208 -3.75 -2.49 13.04
N GLU A 209 -3.25 -3.68 12.72
CA GLU A 209 -2.24 -4.40 13.50
C GLU A 209 -0.88 -3.68 13.46
N VAL A 210 -0.38 -3.32 12.27
CA VAL A 210 0.88 -2.57 12.12
C VAL A 210 0.83 -1.24 12.88
N ILE A 211 -0.30 -0.53 12.82
CA ILE A 211 -0.49 0.72 13.58
C ILE A 211 -0.46 0.45 15.10
N ARG A 212 -1.06 -0.64 15.57
CA ARG A 212 -1.02 -1.03 17.00
C ARG A 212 0.38 -1.40 17.48
N VAL A 213 1.11 -2.23 16.74
CA VAL A 213 2.49 -2.63 17.09
C VAL A 213 3.42 -1.41 17.18
N VAL A 214 3.31 -0.47 16.24
CA VAL A 214 4.08 0.78 16.27
C VAL A 214 3.68 1.67 17.44
N ALA A 215 2.38 1.82 17.71
CA ALA A 215 1.90 2.64 18.83
C ALA A 215 2.26 2.06 20.20
N GLU A 216 2.18 0.73 20.36
CA GLU A 216 2.62 0.02 21.57
C GLU A 216 4.11 0.23 21.83
N THR A 217 4.94 0.10 20.78
CA THR A 217 6.38 0.39 20.85
C THR A 217 6.66 1.83 21.30
N LEU A 218 5.84 2.79 20.84
CA LEU A 218 5.92 4.21 21.21
C LEU A 218 5.18 4.56 22.51
N ARG A 219 4.54 3.58 23.18
CA ARG A 219 3.68 3.77 24.37
C ARG A 219 2.53 4.77 24.18
N VAL A 220 1.98 4.80 22.97
CA VAL A 220 0.82 5.59 22.55
C VAL A 220 -0.43 4.71 22.59
N GLY A 221 -1.47 5.16 23.31
CA GLY A 221 -2.76 4.46 23.35
C GLY A 221 -3.57 4.77 22.09
N ILE A 222 -4.23 3.79 21.49
CA ILE A 222 -5.10 4.02 20.32
C ILE A 222 -6.56 3.92 20.74
N ASP A 223 -7.30 5.02 20.60
CA ASP A 223 -8.76 4.99 20.71
C ASP A 223 -9.39 4.80 19.31
N GLY A 224 -9.94 3.61 19.11
CA GLY A 224 -10.62 3.20 17.88
C GLY A 224 -10.01 1.98 17.18
N LYS A 225 -10.57 1.69 16.00
CA LYS A 225 -10.16 0.60 15.09
C LYS A 225 -10.37 0.99 13.64
N PHE A 226 -9.42 0.62 12.78
CA PHE A 226 -9.55 0.61 11.34
C PHE A 226 -10.15 -0.72 10.88
N ASP A 227 -11.34 -0.65 10.27
CA ASP A 227 -11.96 -1.81 9.63
C ASP A 227 -11.41 -2.01 8.21
N VAL A 228 -11.28 -3.27 7.75
CA VAL A 228 -10.71 -3.63 6.44
C VAL A 228 -11.45 -2.93 5.29
N ARG A 229 -12.78 -2.80 5.36
CA ARG A 229 -13.57 -2.08 4.36
C ARG A 229 -13.32 -0.57 4.41
N SER A 230 -13.07 -0.02 5.60
CA SER A 230 -12.67 1.38 5.76
C SER A 230 -11.30 1.64 5.16
N VAL A 231 -10.31 0.77 5.40
CA VAL A 231 -8.97 0.83 4.78
C VAL A 231 -9.07 0.74 3.25
N GLY A 232 -9.89 -0.17 2.72
CA GLY A 232 -10.16 -0.27 1.29
C GLY A 232 -10.71 1.01 0.68
N ARG A 233 -11.71 1.63 1.31
CA ARG A 233 -12.29 2.92 0.88
C ARG A 233 -11.29 4.08 0.96
N ILE A 234 -10.51 4.15 2.03
CA ILE A 234 -9.44 5.15 2.20
C ILE A 234 -8.36 5.01 1.12
N THR A 235 -8.08 3.78 0.66
CA THR A 235 -7.19 3.52 -0.47
C THR A 235 -7.81 4.01 -1.79
N LEU A 236 -9.11 3.75 -2.02
CA LEU A 236 -9.83 4.24 -3.20
C LEU A 236 -9.92 5.78 -3.27
N GLU A 237 -10.00 6.48 -2.13
CA GLU A 237 -9.88 7.95 -2.08
C GLU A 237 -8.55 8.43 -2.70
N GLY A 238 -7.47 7.65 -2.58
CA GLY A 238 -6.19 7.91 -3.24
C GLY A 238 -6.26 7.75 -4.77
N LEU A 239 -7.05 6.82 -5.30
CA LEU A 239 -7.24 6.64 -6.74
C LEU A 239 -8.02 7.82 -7.35
N VAL A 240 -9.13 8.20 -6.72
CA VAL A 240 -9.95 9.34 -7.15
C VAL A 240 -9.11 10.62 -7.11
N ALA A 241 -8.42 10.88 -6.00
CA ALA A 241 -7.53 12.02 -5.88
C ALA A 241 -6.42 12.02 -6.94
N SER A 242 -5.82 10.87 -7.23
CA SER A 242 -4.78 10.77 -8.26
C SER A 242 -5.31 11.01 -9.67
N THR A 243 -6.61 10.78 -9.91
CA THR A 243 -7.29 11.01 -11.20
C THR A 243 -7.64 12.49 -11.36
N VAL A 244 -8.22 13.10 -10.32
CA VAL A 244 -8.50 14.55 -10.27
C VAL A 244 -7.22 15.37 -10.37
N GLN A 245 -6.14 14.93 -9.72
CA GLN A 245 -4.81 15.54 -9.85
C GLN A 245 -4.33 15.59 -11.30
N VAL A 246 -4.47 14.50 -12.08
CA VAL A 246 -4.07 14.51 -13.50
C VAL A 246 -4.99 15.42 -14.32
N ALA A 247 -6.28 15.48 -14.00
CA ALA A 247 -7.23 16.37 -14.68
C ALA A 247 -6.83 17.85 -14.49
N GLU A 248 -6.58 18.27 -13.25
CA GLU A 248 -6.13 19.64 -12.95
C GLU A 248 -4.77 19.94 -13.58
N GLU A 249 -3.79 19.03 -13.46
CA GLU A 249 -2.46 19.25 -14.06
C GLU A 249 -2.52 19.33 -15.60
N ILE A 250 -3.43 18.63 -16.29
CA ILE A 250 -3.66 18.81 -17.75
C ILE A 250 -4.38 20.14 -18.04
N GLN A 251 -5.33 20.54 -17.20
CA GLN A 251 -6.06 21.81 -17.37
C GLN A 251 -5.17 23.04 -17.17
N GLU A 252 -4.25 22.98 -16.21
CA GLU A 252 -3.25 24.02 -15.91
C GLU A 252 -2.02 23.97 -16.85
N GLY A 253 -1.62 22.79 -17.31
CA GLY A 253 -0.45 22.59 -18.18
C GLY A 253 -0.60 23.22 -19.58
N GLU A 254 0.53 23.55 -20.20
CA GLU A 254 0.59 24.06 -21.58
C GLU A 254 0.29 22.93 -22.58
N SER A 255 0.94 21.78 -22.40
CA SER A 255 0.82 20.61 -23.27
C SER A 255 1.06 19.32 -22.51
N HIS A 256 0.79 18.18 -23.15
CA HIS A 256 1.20 16.88 -22.63
C HIS A 256 1.43 15.86 -23.75
N THR A 257 2.19 14.80 -23.45
CA THR A 257 2.27 13.60 -24.29
C THR A 257 1.61 12.41 -23.62
N VAL A 258 1.03 11.53 -24.44
CA VAL A 258 0.40 10.30 -23.98
C VAL A 258 1.33 9.10 -24.19
N SER A 259 1.23 8.11 -23.30
CA SER A 259 1.99 6.87 -23.38
C SER A 259 1.07 5.68 -23.10
N GLY A 260 1.22 4.63 -23.90
CA GLY A 260 0.45 3.41 -23.77
C GLY A 260 1.25 2.18 -24.19
N ASP A 261 1.02 1.07 -23.49
CA ASP A 261 1.47 -0.26 -23.89
C ASP A 261 0.39 -1.29 -23.51
N GLY A 262 0.24 -2.32 -24.33
CA GLY A 262 -0.72 -3.40 -24.16
C GLY A 262 -0.01 -4.72 -23.88
N THR A 263 -0.49 -5.49 -22.89
CA THR A 263 0.05 -6.84 -22.65
C THR A 263 -1.01 -7.80 -22.13
N THR A 264 -0.83 -9.09 -22.35
CA THR A 264 -1.76 -10.13 -21.92
C THR A 264 -1.22 -10.85 -20.68
N ILE A 265 -1.95 -10.82 -19.55
CA ILE A 265 -1.52 -11.45 -18.29
C ILE A 265 -2.55 -12.49 -17.81
N LYS A 266 -2.27 -13.78 -18.07
CA LYS A 266 -3.21 -14.91 -17.89
C LYS A 266 -4.48 -14.73 -18.74
N ASN A 267 -4.31 -14.64 -20.06
CA ASN A 267 -5.36 -14.50 -21.07
C ASN A 267 -6.32 -13.30 -20.92
N VAL A 268 -5.94 -12.29 -20.13
CA VAL A 268 -6.65 -11.01 -20.03
C VAL A 268 -5.73 -9.92 -20.56
N ASN A 269 -6.23 -9.16 -21.54
CA ASN A 269 -5.52 -8.02 -22.13
C ASN A 269 -5.60 -6.83 -21.17
N LEU A 270 -4.47 -6.13 -21.00
CA LEU A 270 -4.29 -5.05 -20.06
C LEU A 270 -3.49 -3.93 -20.71
N ASP A 271 -4.08 -2.73 -20.76
CA ASP A 271 -3.42 -1.52 -21.23
C ASP A 271 -2.93 -0.71 -20.03
N VAL A 272 -1.67 -0.29 -20.04
CA VAL A 272 -1.21 0.82 -19.18
C VAL A 272 -1.47 2.14 -19.89
N LYS A 273 -1.89 3.16 -19.14
CA LYS A 273 -2.06 4.52 -19.64
C LYS A 273 -1.24 5.49 -18.79
N GLY A 274 -0.42 6.32 -19.41
CA GLY A 274 0.42 7.32 -18.76
C GLY A 274 0.42 8.65 -19.51
N VAL A 275 0.62 9.74 -18.79
CA VAL A 275 0.65 11.11 -19.34
C VAL A 275 1.87 11.84 -18.79
N ARG A 276 2.60 12.54 -19.65
CA ARG A 276 3.70 13.42 -19.27
C ARG A 276 3.31 14.85 -19.62
N ILE A 277 3.21 15.70 -18.61
CA ILE A 277 2.62 17.04 -18.70
C ILE A 277 3.76 18.07 -18.66
N LEU A 278 3.73 19.05 -19.57
CA LEU A 278 4.52 20.27 -19.48
C LEU A 278 3.70 21.31 -18.72
N LYS A 279 4.16 21.67 -17.52
CA LYS A 279 3.55 22.73 -16.72
C LYS A 279 3.96 24.11 -17.25
N SER A 280 3.15 25.12 -16.93
CA SER A 280 3.38 26.52 -17.31
C SER A 280 4.63 27.15 -16.67
N ASP A 281 5.23 26.48 -15.67
CA ASP A 281 6.54 26.82 -15.08
C ASP A 281 7.73 26.19 -15.84
N GLY A 282 7.47 25.48 -16.95
CA GLY A 282 8.47 24.74 -17.72
C GLY A 282 8.85 23.38 -17.13
N SER A 283 8.30 22.98 -15.98
CA SER A 283 8.60 21.68 -15.37
C SER A 283 7.84 20.54 -16.05
N ILE A 284 8.54 19.44 -16.30
CA ILE A 284 7.98 18.23 -16.90
C ILE A 284 7.58 17.25 -15.80
N VAL A 285 6.32 16.82 -15.82
CA VAL A 285 5.70 16.04 -14.75
C VAL A 285 5.10 14.75 -15.29
N ASP A 286 5.62 13.62 -14.80
CA ASP A 286 5.12 12.29 -15.15
C ASP A 286 3.95 11.82 -14.27
N ARG A 287 2.90 11.30 -14.91
CA ARG A 287 1.71 10.73 -14.26
C ARG A 287 1.32 9.39 -14.88
N THR A 288 0.78 8.51 -14.05
CA THR A 288 0.10 7.28 -14.49
C THR A 288 -1.40 7.38 -14.25
N LEU A 289 -2.18 6.89 -15.22
CA LEU A 289 -3.63 6.70 -15.12
C LEU A 289 -3.97 5.24 -14.73
N GLY A 290 -2.95 4.42 -14.47
CA GLY A 290 -3.06 3.03 -14.03
C GLY A 290 -3.08 2.02 -15.17
N VAL A 291 -3.34 0.76 -14.82
CA VAL A 291 -3.48 -0.36 -15.76
C VAL A 291 -4.94 -0.78 -15.82
N HIS A 292 -5.50 -0.98 -17.01
CA HIS A 292 -6.93 -1.25 -17.21
C HIS A 292 -7.14 -2.47 -18.09
N PRO A 293 -8.13 -3.35 -17.81
CA PRO A 293 -8.45 -4.45 -18.70
C PRO A 293 -9.10 -3.93 -19.99
N SER A 294 -8.61 -4.43 -21.13
CA SER A 294 -9.24 -4.23 -22.43
C SER A 294 -9.77 -5.57 -22.96
N VAL A 295 -10.80 -5.53 -23.81
CA VAL A 295 -11.35 -6.74 -24.44
C VAL A 295 -10.42 -7.30 -25.53
N ASN A 296 -9.68 -6.43 -26.21
CA ASN A 296 -8.72 -6.75 -27.27
C ASN A 296 -7.61 -5.68 -27.34
N HIS A 297 -6.69 -5.79 -28.31
CA HIS A 297 -5.61 -4.82 -28.53
C HIS A 297 -5.83 -3.94 -29.78
N THR A 298 -7.07 -3.79 -30.30
CA THR A 298 -7.29 -2.97 -31.50
C THR A 298 -7.20 -1.47 -31.20
N ALA A 299 -6.78 -0.70 -32.20
CA ALA A 299 -6.62 0.75 -32.11
C ALA A 299 -7.89 1.47 -31.64
N GLU A 300 -9.07 1.05 -32.13
CA GLU A 300 -10.36 1.64 -31.77
C GLU A 300 -10.68 1.38 -30.30
N THR A 301 -10.49 0.14 -29.84
CA THR A 301 -10.76 -0.26 -28.46
C THR A 301 -9.83 0.45 -27.48
N GLN A 302 -8.57 0.70 -27.88
CA GLN A 302 -7.64 1.49 -27.09
C GLN A 302 -8.00 2.97 -27.03
N LEU A 303 -8.47 3.56 -28.14
CA LEU A 303 -8.98 4.93 -28.19
C LEU A 303 -10.24 5.10 -27.33
N ASP A 304 -11.20 4.18 -27.43
CA ASP A 304 -12.38 4.15 -26.55
C ASP A 304 -11.98 4.03 -25.08
N GLY A 305 -10.97 3.21 -24.77
CA GLY A 305 -10.38 3.13 -23.44
C GLY A 305 -9.68 4.41 -22.96
N TRP A 306 -9.38 5.36 -23.85
CA TRP A 306 -8.94 6.72 -23.49
C TRP A 306 -10.13 7.68 -23.36
N ARG A 307 -11.16 7.59 -24.21
CA ARG A 307 -12.43 8.32 -24.06
C ARG A 307 -13.10 8.02 -22.71
N ASP A 308 -13.22 6.73 -22.36
CA ASP A 308 -13.71 6.25 -21.06
C ASP A 308 -12.92 6.89 -19.89
N ARG A 309 -11.60 7.07 -20.06
CA ARG A 309 -10.72 7.68 -19.04
C ARG A 309 -10.94 9.18 -18.93
N ALA A 310 -11.12 9.87 -20.06
CA ALA A 310 -11.40 11.30 -20.13
C ALA A 310 -12.73 11.64 -19.44
N MET A 311 -13.77 10.83 -19.70
CA MET A 311 -15.07 10.96 -19.05
C MET A 311 -14.97 10.72 -17.53
N GLU A 312 -14.29 9.65 -17.08
CA GLU A 312 -14.09 9.40 -15.64
C GLU A 312 -13.35 10.57 -14.95
N MET A 313 -12.39 11.20 -15.63
CA MET A 313 -11.67 12.37 -15.11
C MET A 313 -12.59 13.58 -14.91
N GLN A 314 -13.47 13.87 -15.88
CA GLN A 314 -14.47 14.93 -15.78
C GLN A 314 -15.50 14.64 -14.68
N GLU A 315 -16.10 13.45 -14.66
CA GLU A 315 -17.08 13.04 -13.65
C GLU A 315 -16.50 13.16 -12.23
N PHE A 316 -15.27 12.67 -12.02
CA PHE A 316 -14.63 12.73 -10.71
C PHE A 316 -14.26 14.16 -10.32
N HIS A 317 -13.77 14.98 -11.25
CA HIS A 317 -13.48 16.39 -10.98
C HIS A 317 -14.74 17.15 -10.56
N GLN A 318 -15.84 16.97 -11.32
CA GLN A 318 -17.13 17.60 -11.04
C GLN A 318 -17.72 17.17 -9.69
N GLU A 319 -17.74 15.88 -9.36
CA GLU A 319 -18.29 15.43 -8.06
C GLU A 319 -17.40 15.74 -6.85
N VAL A 320 -16.08 15.92 -7.06
CA VAL A 320 -15.14 16.26 -5.98
C VAL A 320 -15.20 17.74 -5.60
N TYR A 321 -15.19 18.64 -6.59
CA TYR A 321 -15.18 20.09 -6.35
C TYR A 321 -16.57 20.73 -6.40
N LYS A 322 -17.52 20.16 -7.17
CA LYS A 322 -18.85 20.72 -7.44
C LYS A 322 -18.75 22.14 -7.94
N ASP A 323 -19.03 23.10 -7.07
CA ASP A 323 -19.08 24.54 -7.37
C ASP A 323 -17.79 25.27 -6.94
N GLU A 324 -16.82 24.59 -6.29
CA GLU A 324 -15.55 25.19 -5.84
C GLU A 324 -14.60 25.53 -7.01
N LYS A 325 -14.70 24.83 -8.14
CA LYS A 325 -13.83 24.99 -9.32
C LYS A 325 -14.59 24.74 -10.63
N PRO A 326 -14.21 25.40 -11.75
CA PRO A 326 -14.75 25.06 -13.07
C PRO A 326 -14.46 23.59 -13.40
N THR A 327 -15.44 22.90 -13.98
CA THR A 327 -15.31 21.46 -14.30
C THR A 327 -14.27 21.22 -15.40
N PHE A 328 -13.43 20.20 -15.21
CA PHE A 328 -12.49 19.72 -16.22
C PHE A 328 -13.21 19.33 -17.52
N ASP A 329 -12.76 19.88 -18.65
CA ASP A 329 -13.26 19.52 -19.97
C ASP A 329 -12.57 18.24 -20.46
N ASN A 330 -13.32 17.14 -20.61
CA ASN A 330 -12.74 15.86 -21.03
C ASN A 330 -12.00 15.93 -22.38
N ARG A 331 -12.31 16.91 -23.23
CA ARG A 331 -11.69 17.11 -24.55
C ARG A 331 -10.25 17.61 -24.45
N ASP A 332 -9.85 18.21 -23.32
CA ASP A 332 -8.48 18.73 -23.15
C ASP A 332 -7.41 17.64 -23.17
N ILE A 333 -7.75 16.38 -22.86
CA ILE A 333 -6.81 15.25 -23.02
C ILE A 333 -6.45 14.96 -24.48
N PHE A 334 -7.32 15.32 -25.43
CA PHE A 334 -7.05 15.17 -26.86
C PHE A 334 -6.49 16.49 -27.41
N ILE A 335 -7.13 17.62 -27.12
CA ILE A 335 -6.78 18.93 -27.68
C ILE A 335 -5.38 19.39 -27.24
N LYS A 336 -5.01 19.22 -25.96
CA LYS A 336 -3.67 19.61 -25.47
C LYS A 336 -2.58 18.55 -25.68
N SER A 337 -2.90 17.42 -26.30
CA SER A 337 -1.90 16.38 -26.56
C SER A 337 -0.98 16.81 -27.70
N THR A 338 0.32 16.96 -27.43
CA THR A 338 1.34 17.34 -28.43
C THR A 338 2.16 16.15 -28.95
N GLY A 339 1.96 14.96 -28.39
CA GLY A 339 2.55 13.76 -28.94
C GLY A 339 2.23 12.45 -28.22
N GLY A 340 2.76 11.35 -28.75
CA GLY A 340 2.52 10.00 -28.26
C GLY A 340 3.74 9.08 -28.34
N ASN A 341 3.95 8.25 -27.30
CA ASN A 341 4.97 7.21 -27.23
C ASN A 341 4.34 5.81 -27.09
N SER A 342 4.78 4.86 -27.93
CA SER A 342 4.39 3.44 -27.85
C SER A 342 5.41 2.54 -28.58
N ASP A 343 5.08 1.25 -28.74
CA ASP A 343 5.89 0.30 -29.51
C ASP A 343 5.72 0.46 -31.04
N HIS A 344 6.57 -0.23 -31.81
CA HIS A 344 6.53 -0.21 -33.27
C HIS A 344 5.57 -1.29 -33.85
N SER A 345 4.32 -1.31 -33.39
CA SER A 345 3.26 -2.15 -33.97
C SER A 345 2.33 -1.36 -34.92
N ASN A 346 1.70 -2.06 -35.87
CA ASN A 346 0.79 -1.43 -36.84
C ASN A 346 -0.49 -0.90 -36.17
N ASP A 347 -0.97 -1.57 -35.12
CA ASP A 347 -2.15 -1.15 -34.36
C ASP A 347 -1.88 0.18 -33.64
N GLN A 348 -0.69 0.37 -33.05
CA GLN A 348 -0.28 1.67 -32.50
C GLN A 348 -0.09 2.74 -33.60
N LYS A 349 0.37 2.35 -34.80
CA LYS A 349 0.42 3.28 -35.93
C LYS A 349 -0.98 3.80 -36.33
N LEU A 350 -2.01 2.95 -36.24
CA LEU A 350 -3.41 3.29 -36.48
C LEU A 350 -4.01 4.10 -35.32
N LEU A 351 -3.77 3.72 -34.05
CA LEU A 351 -4.26 4.45 -32.87
C LEU A 351 -3.90 5.93 -32.93
N PHE A 352 -2.63 6.25 -33.16
CA PHE A 352 -2.18 7.64 -33.26
C PHE A 352 -2.69 8.38 -34.51
N ARG A 353 -3.15 7.67 -35.56
CA ARG A 353 -3.85 8.29 -36.69
C ARG A 353 -5.29 8.66 -36.31
N LEU A 354 -6.01 7.73 -35.66
CA LEU A 354 -7.35 7.99 -35.12
C LEU A 354 -7.32 9.11 -34.07
N TRP A 355 -6.28 9.15 -33.22
CA TRP A 355 -6.05 10.21 -32.23
C TRP A 355 -5.90 11.60 -32.85
N ARG A 356 -5.16 11.72 -33.97
CA ARG A 356 -5.00 12.99 -34.70
C ARG A 356 -6.36 13.48 -35.24
N GLY A 357 -7.15 12.58 -35.83
CA GLY A 357 -8.51 12.91 -36.28
C GLY A 357 -9.45 13.31 -35.13
N GLU A 358 -9.40 12.61 -34.00
CA GLU A 358 -10.18 12.97 -32.79
C GLU A 358 -9.79 14.36 -32.27
N LYS A 359 -8.48 14.65 -32.21
CA LYS A 359 -7.95 15.96 -31.79
C LYS A 359 -8.44 17.10 -32.70
N GLU A 360 -8.50 16.89 -34.01
CA GLU A 360 -9.03 17.87 -34.97
C GLU A 360 -10.53 18.10 -34.74
N VAL A 361 -11.34 17.04 -34.66
CA VAL A 361 -12.79 17.13 -34.45
C VAL A 361 -13.13 17.85 -33.14
N LEU A 362 -12.55 17.41 -32.02
CA LEU A 362 -12.81 18.03 -30.71
C LEU A 362 -12.25 19.46 -30.62
N GLY A 363 -11.14 19.74 -31.32
CA GLY A 363 -10.59 21.08 -31.45
C GLY A 363 -11.52 22.05 -32.19
N HIS A 364 -12.21 21.57 -33.24
CA HIS A 364 -13.24 22.36 -33.94
C HIS A 364 -14.47 22.59 -33.07
N GLU A 365 -14.93 21.58 -32.32
CA GLU A 365 -16.09 21.71 -31.42
C GLU A 365 -15.83 22.75 -30.31
N LYS A 366 -14.66 22.71 -29.66
CA LYS A 366 -14.29 23.67 -28.61
C LYS A 366 -14.13 25.10 -29.14
N ARG A 367 -13.60 25.27 -30.36
CA ARG A 367 -13.57 26.58 -31.05
C ARG A 367 -14.97 27.07 -31.41
N ARG A 368 -15.86 26.19 -31.89
CA ARG A 368 -17.28 26.52 -32.13
C ARG A 368 -17.98 27.04 -30.88
N GLU A 369 -17.75 26.44 -29.71
CA GLU A 369 -18.31 26.96 -28.45
C GLU A 369 -17.83 28.39 -28.16
N GLN A 370 -16.53 28.65 -28.28
CA GLN A 370 -15.97 30.01 -28.11
C GLN A 370 -16.61 31.03 -29.07
N ILE A 371 -16.82 30.65 -30.34
CA ILE A 371 -17.48 31.50 -31.35
C ILE A 371 -18.94 31.76 -30.97
N LEU A 372 -19.70 30.74 -30.57
CA LEU A 372 -21.11 30.88 -30.20
C LEU A 372 -21.32 31.75 -28.96
N PHE A 373 -20.33 31.81 -28.05
CA PHE A 373 -20.32 32.75 -26.92
C PHE A 373 -19.87 34.17 -27.28
N GLN A 374 -19.18 34.37 -28.41
CA GLN A 374 -18.61 35.67 -28.83
C GLN A 374 -19.40 36.35 -29.96
N LEU A 375 -20.15 35.60 -30.77
CA LEU A 375 -20.99 36.15 -31.83
C LEU A 375 -22.18 36.92 -31.25
N ALA A 376 -22.38 38.13 -31.77
CA ALA A 376 -23.57 38.91 -31.47
C ALA A 376 -24.84 38.23 -32.05
N PRO A 377 -25.98 38.25 -31.35
CA PRO A 377 -27.23 37.62 -31.81
C PRO A 377 -27.65 38.03 -33.24
N GLU A 378 -27.34 39.27 -33.62
CA GLU A 378 -27.65 39.87 -34.93
C GLU A 378 -26.92 39.16 -36.09
N VAL A 379 -25.78 38.51 -35.83
CA VAL A 379 -25.01 37.74 -36.82
C VAL A 379 -25.37 36.25 -36.76
N LEU A 380 -25.70 35.73 -35.57
CA LEU A 380 -26.02 34.32 -35.37
C LEU A 380 -27.44 33.95 -35.85
N LEU A 381 -28.44 34.80 -35.56
CA LEU A 381 -29.84 34.51 -35.90
C LEU A 381 -30.08 34.37 -37.42
N PRO A 382 -29.55 35.23 -38.31
CA PRO A 382 -29.73 35.05 -39.76
C PRO A 382 -29.16 33.72 -40.27
N ARG A 383 -27.97 33.32 -39.81
CA ARG A 383 -27.35 32.03 -40.19
C ARG A 383 -28.18 30.82 -39.73
N LEU A 384 -28.81 30.90 -38.55
CA LEU A 384 -29.71 29.84 -38.06
C LEU A 384 -31.04 29.76 -38.82
N VAL A 385 -31.57 30.90 -39.29
CA VAL A 385 -32.74 30.94 -40.18
C VAL A 385 -32.41 30.34 -41.54
N GLU A 386 -31.27 30.70 -42.13
CA GLU A 386 -30.78 30.14 -43.40
C GLU A 386 -30.57 28.61 -43.31
N LEU A 387 -29.97 28.14 -42.21
CA LEU A 387 -29.82 26.70 -41.94
C LEU A 387 -31.18 25.98 -41.87
N SER A 388 -32.16 26.60 -41.21
CA SER A 388 -33.51 26.05 -41.07
C SER A 388 -34.19 25.93 -42.44
N GLN A 389 -34.04 26.95 -43.30
CA GLN A 389 -34.54 26.94 -44.68
C GLN A 389 -33.87 25.83 -45.52
N LYS A 390 -32.53 25.73 -45.50
CA LYS A 390 -31.80 24.65 -46.19
C LYS A 390 -32.21 23.25 -45.72
N THR A 391 -32.48 23.08 -44.43
CA THR A 391 -32.91 21.78 -43.86
C THR A 391 -34.30 21.35 -44.38
N VAL A 392 -35.19 22.33 -44.59
CA VAL A 392 -36.52 22.13 -45.21
C VAL A 392 -36.37 21.81 -46.71
N GLU A 393 -35.54 22.56 -47.44
CA GLU A 393 -35.27 22.34 -48.87
C GLU A 393 -34.67 20.95 -49.13
N VAL A 394 -33.63 20.56 -48.40
CA VAL A 394 -32.98 19.23 -48.48
C VAL A 394 -33.94 18.08 -48.13
N SER A 395 -35.01 18.36 -47.38
CA SER A 395 -36.04 17.39 -47.05
C SER A 395 -37.16 17.26 -48.09
N GLY A 396 -37.04 17.93 -49.24
CA GLY A 396 -38.05 17.92 -50.32
C GLY A 396 -38.94 19.16 -50.35
N GLY A 397 -38.57 20.22 -49.64
CA GLY A 397 -39.37 21.45 -49.52
C GLY A 397 -40.40 21.41 -48.38
N THR A 398 -41.18 22.48 -48.25
CA THR A 398 -42.11 22.68 -47.13
C THR A 398 -43.19 21.61 -47.03
N GLU A 399 -43.79 21.17 -48.14
CA GLU A 399 -44.85 20.16 -48.12
C GLU A 399 -44.38 18.79 -47.61
N GLU A 400 -43.17 18.36 -48.01
CA GLU A 400 -42.62 17.08 -47.56
C GLU A 400 -42.01 17.19 -46.16
N TRP A 401 -41.47 18.37 -45.80
CA TRP A 401 -41.09 18.67 -44.42
C TRP A 401 -42.29 18.58 -43.47
N ASP A 402 -43.43 19.18 -43.82
CA ASP A 402 -44.61 19.23 -42.94
C ASP A 402 -45.23 17.84 -42.72
N ARG A 403 -45.09 16.92 -43.68
CA ARG A 403 -45.49 15.49 -43.57
C ARG A 403 -44.66 14.67 -42.59
N LEU A 404 -43.42 15.09 -42.27
CA LEU A 404 -42.57 14.39 -41.31
C LEU A 404 -43.16 14.48 -39.89
N SER A 405 -42.92 13.45 -39.07
CA SER A 405 -43.24 13.52 -37.65
C SER A 405 -42.37 14.57 -36.93
N ASP A 406 -42.86 15.10 -35.81
CA ASP A 406 -42.12 16.09 -35.02
C ASP A 406 -40.79 15.54 -34.47
N GLU A 407 -40.71 14.23 -34.23
CA GLU A 407 -39.48 13.55 -33.83
C GLU A 407 -38.46 13.50 -34.97
N GLU A 408 -38.89 13.25 -36.20
CA GLU A 408 -38.02 13.28 -37.40
C GLU A 408 -37.58 14.71 -37.76
N LYS A 409 -38.50 15.69 -37.66
CA LYS A 409 -38.19 17.12 -37.80
C LYS A 409 -37.11 17.54 -36.79
N MET A 410 -37.29 17.18 -35.52
CA MET A 410 -36.33 17.46 -34.46
C MET A 410 -34.98 16.74 -34.68
N GLN A 411 -34.97 15.49 -35.14
CA GLN A 411 -33.73 14.78 -35.46
C GLN A 411 -32.98 15.44 -36.64
N LYS A 412 -33.69 15.77 -37.74
CA LYS A 412 -33.08 16.46 -38.90
C LYS A 412 -32.56 17.85 -38.55
N GLN A 413 -33.33 18.66 -37.81
CA GLN A 413 -32.86 19.96 -37.31
C GLN A 413 -31.63 19.82 -36.39
N LYS A 414 -31.62 18.81 -35.51
CA LYS A 414 -30.47 18.54 -34.64
C LYS A 414 -29.22 18.14 -35.43
N LEU A 415 -29.36 17.32 -36.47
CA LEU A 415 -28.25 16.95 -37.37
C LEU A 415 -27.72 18.16 -38.15
N ALA A 416 -28.60 18.92 -38.78
CA ALA A 416 -28.22 20.15 -39.50
C ALA A 416 -27.54 21.17 -38.57
N TYR A 417 -28.05 21.34 -37.34
CA TYR A 417 -27.42 22.19 -36.33
C TYR A 417 -26.03 21.70 -35.91
N ILE A 418 -25.82 20.37 -35.79
CA ILE A 418 -24.49 19.80 -35.53
C ILE A 418 -23.55 20.06 -36.71
N GLU A 419 -24.01 19.94 -37.94
CA GLU A 419 -23.22 20.16 -39.16
C GLU A 419 -22.80 21.63 -39.33
N PHE A 420 -23.76 22.56 -39.26
CA PHE A 420 -23.50 24.02 -39.21
C PHE A 420 -22.48 24.40 -38.13
N CYS A 421 -22.57 23.77 -36.96
CA CYS A 421 -21.62 24.00 -35.88
C CYS A 421 -20.22 23.46 -36.16
N ARG A 422 -20.09 22.38 -36.95
CA ARG A 422 -18.78 21.89 -37.42
C ARG A 422 -18.19 22.82 -38.48
N GLU A 423 -19.03 23.41 -39.33
CA GLU A 423 -18.61 24.42 -40.30
C GLU A 423 -18.07 25.68 -39.60
N LEU A 424 -18.80 26.25 -38.63
CA LEU A 424 -18.30 27.39 -37.84
C LEU A 424 -16.97 27.11 -37.14
N GLY A 425 -16.81 25.92 -36.55
CA GLY A 425 -15.56 25.50 -35.91
C GLY A 425 -14.38 25.37 -36.88
N ARG A 426 -14.67 25.02 -38.14
CA ARG A 426 -13.71 24.93 -39.24
C ARG A 426 -13.36 26.30 -39.82
N GLU A 427 -14.35 27.15 -40.13
CA GLU A 427 -14.18 28.54 -40.58
C GLU A 427 -13.20 29.28 -39.66
N LYS A 428 -13.38 29.14 -38.34
CA LYS A 428 -12.48 29.78 -37.37
C LYS A 428 -11.10 29.17 -37.35
N PHE A 429 -10.95 27.85 -37.48
CA PHE A 429 -9.65 27.21 -37.58
C PHE A 429 -8.90 27.64 -38.84
N GLU A 430 -9.58 27.75 -39.97
CA GLU A 430 -9.04 28.26 -41.23
C GLU A 430 -8.65 29.75 -41.15
N SER A 431 -9.32 30.54 -40.30
CA SER A 431 -9.00 31.95 -40.03
C SER A 431 -7.78 32.20 -39.11
N LEU A 432 -7.21 31.16 -38.50
CA LEU A 432 -5.99 31.28 -37.68
C LEU A 432 -4.75 31.47 -38.57
N THR A 433 -3.64 31.93 -37.99
CA THR A 433 -2.37 31.96 -38.74
C THR A 433 -1.83 30.53 -38.95
N GLU A 434 -0.94 30.33 -39.93
CA GLU A 434 -0.37 29.00 -40.18
C GLU A 434 0.47 28.50 -39.00
N GLU A 435 1.12 29.39 -38.26
CA GLU A 435 1.86 29.07 -37.03
C GLU A 435 0.92 28.59 -35.91
N GLU A 436 -0.24 29.24 -35.75
CA GLU A 436 -1.27 28.82 -34.80
C GLU A 436 -1.88 27.47 -35.20
N LYS A 437 -2.17 27.27 -36.50
CA LYS A 437 -2.66 25.98 -37.03
C LYS A 437 -1.66 24.85 -36.78
N GLN A 438 -0.38 25.09 -37.06
CA GLN A 438 0.70 24.13 -36.82
C GLN A 438 0.82 23.80 -35.33
N ALA A 439 0.86 24.80 -34.45
CA ALA A 439 0.91 24.58 -32.99
C ALA A 439 -0.31 23.80 -32.46
N ILE A 440 -1.51 24.03 -33.02
CA ILE A 440 -2.73 23.29 -32.69
C ILE A 440 -2.67 21.85 -33.23
N GLN A 441 -2.25 21.64 -34.47
CA GLN A 441 -2.18 20.32 -35.10
C GLN A 441 -0.97 19.49 -34.63
N LEU A 442 0.01 20.11 -33.98
CA LEU A 442 1.24 19.49 -33.49
C LEU A 442 0.92 18.21 -32.72
N PHE A 443 1.30 17.08 -33.30
CA PHE A 443 1.21 15.76 -32.69
C PHE A 443 2.38 14.92 -33.17
N LEU A 444 3.51 15.04 -32.46
CA LEU A 444 4.71 14.27 -32.74
C LEU A 444 4.58 12.86 -32.19
N ARG A 445 5.07 11.89 -32.94
CA ARG A 445 5.16 10.51 -32.50
C ARG A 445 6.61 10.21 -32.15
N TRP A 446 6.82 9.33 -31.19
CA TRP A 446 8.07 8.60 -31.03
C TRP A 446 7.72 7.14 -30.75
N LYS A 447 8.63 6.24 -31.13
CA LYS A 447 8.47 4.81 -30.87
C LYS A 447 9.76 4.22 -30.36
N HIS A 448 9.67 3.46 -29.29
CA HIS A 448 10.80 2.64 -28.88
C HIS A 448 10.90 1.42 -29.79
N GLY A 449 11.90 1.42 -30.68
CA GLY A 449 12.21 0.29 -31.56
C GLY A 449 13.02 -0.79 -30.85
N GLY A 450 12.46 -2.00 -30.74
CA GLY A 450 13.27 -3.19 -30.46
C GLY A 450 14.14 -3.49 -31.69
N VAL A 451 15.44 -3.27 -31.59
CA VAL A 451 16.34 -3.40 -32.75
C VAL A 451 16.51 -4.89 -33.10
N ASN A 452 15.97 -5.31 -34.24
CA ASN A 452 16.20 -6.64 -34.79
C ASN A 452 17.60 -6.73 -35.44
N MET A 453 18.65 -6.62 -34.61
CA MET A 453 20.06 -6.61 -35.04
C MET A 453 20.54 -7.92 -35.68
N LEU A 454 19.78 -9.01 -35.56
CA LEU A 454 20.22 -10.39 -35.79
C LEU A 454 19.23 -11.17 -36.67
N GLN A 455 19.02 -10.66 -37.89
CA GLN A 455 18.27 -11.36 -38.95
C GLN A 455 18.95 -11.19 -40.33
N ALA A 456 20.21 -10.74 -40.38
CA ALA A 456 21.02 -10.63 -41.60
C ALA A 456 21.98 -11.83 -41.74
N CYS A 457 22.30 -12.17 -42.98
CA CYS A 457 22.84 -13.48 -43.38
C CYS A 457 24.24 -13.82 -42.85
N LEU A 458 24.44 -15.10 -42.53
CA LEU A 458 25.75 -15.77 -42.45
C LEU A 458 25.82 -16.88 -43.50
N ASP A 459 26.91 -16.91 -44.28
CA ASP A 459 27.26 -18.06 -45.14
C ASP A 459 27.81 -19.24 -44.31
N ALA A 460 28.28 -18.98 -43.08
CA ALA A 460 28.66 -20.00 -42.10
C ALA A 460 27.52 -20.20 -41.08
N VAL A 461 26.71 -21.24 -41.28
CA VAL A 461 25.47 -21.47 -40.51
C VAL A 461 25.77 -21.75 -39.01
N PRO A 462 25.31 -20.90 -38.07
CA PRO A 462 25.46 -21.17 -36.63
C PRO A 462 24.80 -22.47 -36.20
N VAL A 463 25.32 -23.10 -35.15
CA VAL A 463 24.77 -24.37 -34.65
C VAL A 463 23.28 -24.23 -34.29
N LYS A 464 22.46 -25.08 -34.91
CA LYS A 464 21.00 -25.10 -34.68
C LYS A 464 20.71 -25.71 -33.32
N LEU A 465 20.22 -24.89 -32.40
CA LEU A 465 19.94 -25.25 -31.00
C LEU A 465 18.58 -25.96 -30.90
N MET A 466 18.48 -27.15 -31.50
CA MET A 466 17.23 -27.90 -31.66
C MET A 466 16.62 -28.31 -30.31
N ASN A 467 15.28 -28.28 -30.22
CA ASN A 467 14.57 -28.87 -29.09
C ASN A 467 14.71 -30.42 -29.12
N ARG A 468 14.39 -31.11 -28.03
CA ARG A 468 14.61 -32.56 -27.89
C ARG A 468 13.91 -33.39 -28.98
N ASP A 469 12.68 -33.03 -29.32
CA ASP A 469 11.85 -33.83 -30.21
C ASP A 469 12.19 -33.52 -31.69
N ASN A 470 12.61 -32.29 -31.99
CA ASN A 470 13.27 -31.90 -33.24
C ASN A 470 14.61 -32.64 -33.42
N ARG A 471 15.45 -32.69 -32.37
CA ARG A 471 16.73 -33.42 -32.41
C ARG A 471 16.50 -34.90 -32.76
N ARG A 472 15.55 -35.55 -32.07
CA ARG A 472 15.12 -36.92 -32.39
C ARG A 472 14.57 -37.06 -33.81
N ALA A 473 13.76 -36.12 -34.29
CA ALA A 473 13.23 -36.15 -35.65
C ALA A 473 14.29 -35.91 -36.73
N ALA A 474 15.39 -35.20 -36.42
CA ALA A 474 16.55 -35.06 -37.30
C ALA A 474 17.46 -36.30 -37.27
N GLU A 475 17.58 -36.97 -36.12
CA GLU A 475 18.38 -38.20 -35.93
C GLU A 475 17.67 -39.47 -36.42
N SER A 476 16.32 -39.50 -36.46
CA SER A 476 15.51 -40.69 -36.75
C SER A 476 14.51 -40.54 -37.90
N GLY A 477 14.40 -39.35 -38.51
CA GLY A 477 13.40 -39.06 -39.55
C GLY A 477 13.85 -39.42 -40.97
N SER A 478 12.89 -39.41 -41.91
CA SER A 478 13.20 -39.40 -43.35
C SER A 478 13.92 -38.11 -43.75
N SER A 479 14.58 -38.09 -44.92
CA SER A 479 15.30 -36.92 -45.44
C SER A 479 14.43 -35.65 -45.47
N ASP A 480 13.15 -35.79 -45.82
CA ASP A 480 12.17 -34.69 -45.82
C ASP A 480 11.82 -34.20 -44.41
N ALA A 481 11.68 -35.12 -43.45
CA ALA A 481 11.41 -34.76 -42.06
C ALA A 481 12.64 -34.06 -41.42
N ALA A 482 13.85 -34.57 -41.67
CA ALA A 482 15.09 -33.99 -41.18
C ALA A 482 15.34 -32.58 -41.77
N SER A 483 15.12 -32.40 -43.07
CA SER A 483 15.25 -31.08 -43.74
C SER A 483 14.16 -30.09 -43.31
N GLN A 484 12.91 -30.54 -43.12
CA GLN A 484 11.84 -29.71 -42.57
C GLN A 484 12.16 -29.28 -41.12
N VAL A 485 12.61 -30.19 -40.27
CA VAL A 485 12.98 -29.88 -38.87
C VAL A 485 14.21 -28.98 -38.81
N ALA A 486 15.18 -29.14 -39.72
CA ALA A 486 16.33 -28.26 -39.84
C ALA A 486 15.94 -26.85 -40.30
N SER A 487 14.91 -26.67 -41.15
CA SER A 487 14.46 -25.33 -41.57
C SER A 487 13.61 -24.61 -40.51
N VAL A 488 12.90 -25.34 -39.64
CA VAL A 488 12.09 -24.77 -38.55
C VAL A 488 12.92 -24.46 -37.29
N SER A 489 14.07 -25.12 -37.11
CA SER A 489 14.90 -24.96 -35.90
C SER A 489 15.81 -23.72 -35.94
N LYS A 490 15.74 -22.90 -34.89
CA LYS A 490 16.55 -21.68 -34.71
C LYS A 490 17.93 -22.00 -34.11
N GLY A 491 18.96 -21.23 -34.51
CA GLY A 491 20.31 -21.24 -33.93
C GLY A 491 20.77 -19.81 -33.58
N GLY A 492 22.06 -19.64 -33.30
CA GLY A 492 22.68 -18.32 -33.11
C GLY A 492 22.60 -17.72 -31.69
N GLY A 493 23.27 -16.59 -31.50
CA GLY A 493 23.51 -15.92 -30.22
C GLY A 493 22.24 -15.44 -29.52
N VAL A 494 21.23 -14.98 -30.28
CA VAL A 494 19.90 -14.66 -29.73
C VAL A 494 19.24 -15.91 -29.14
N LYS A 495 19.39 -17.06 -29.79
CA LYS A 495 18.84 -18.32 -29.27
C LYS A 495 19.64 -18.83 -28.07
N LEU A 496 20.96 -18.66 -28.08
CA LEU A 496 21.81 -18.98 -26.94
C LEU A 496 21.41 -18.15 -25.71
N THR A 497 21.33 -16.83 -25.82
CA THR A 497 20.90 -15.92 -24.71
C THR A 497 19.48 -16.21 -24.21
N GLU A 498 18.55 -16.61 -25.09
CA GLU A 498 17.21 -17.08 -24.72
C GLU A 498 17.27 -18.39 -23.89
N LEU A 499 18.03 -19.39 -24.33
CA LEU A 499 18.18 -20.67 -23.61
C LEU A 499 18.93 -20.50 -22.29
N THR A 500 20.00 -19.70 -22.27
CA THR A 500 20.80 -19.43 -21.08
C THR A 500 19.98 -18.70 -20.01
N GLY A 501 19.21 -17.67 -20.40
CA GLY A 501 18.27 -17.03 -19.48
C GLY A 501 17.13 -17.96 -19.05
N ALA A 502 16.74 -18.95 -19.85
CA ALA A 502 15.80 -19.99 -19.42
C ALA A 502 16.44 -21.02 -18.45
N ALA A 503 17.75 -21.23 -18.49
CA ALA A 503 18.47 -22.11 -17.56
C ALA A 503 18.79 -21.42 -16.22
N PHE A 504 19.38 -20.23 -16.26
CA PHE A 504 19.76 -19.49 -15.04
C PHE A 504 18.59 -18.67 -14.49
N LYS A 505 18.05 -17.70 -15.24
CA LYS A 505 17.00 -16.77 -14.79
C LYS A 505 15.61 -17.09 -15.34
N ASN A 506 15.18 -18.33 -15.10
CA ASN A 506 13.91 -18.84 -15.61
C ASN A 506 12.72 -18.02 -15.09
N LYS A 507 11.71 -17.82 -15.95
CA LYS A 507 10.41 -17.21 -15.61
C LYS A 507 9.64 -17.94 -14.50
N ASP A 508 9.89 -19.24 -14.35
CA ASP A 508 9.47 -20.08 -13.23
C ASP A 508 10.56 -20.04 -12.14
N ASP A 509 10.29 -19.30 -11.07
CA ASP A 509 11.21 -19.06 -9.95
C ASP A 509 11.71 -20.37 -9.28
N LYS A 510 11.09 -21.52 -9.55
CA LYS A 510 11.52 -22.85 -9.03
C LYS A 510 12.49 -23.60 -9.93
N LYS A 511 12.67 -23.19 -11.19
CA LYS A 511 13.45 -23.94 -12.21
C LYS A 511 14.76 -23.29 -12.60
N GLY A 512 14.92 -21.99 -12.34
CA GLY A 512 16.14 -21.27 -12.64
C GLY A 512 17.29 -21.66 -11.71
N GLN A 513 18.50 -21.74 -12.27
CA GLN A 513 19.74 -21.98 -11.52
C GLN A 513 20.43 -20.67 -11.07
N GLN A 514 19.73 -19.53 -11.06
CA GLN A 514 20.27 -18.20 -10.74
C GLN A 514 21.06 -18.17 -9.43
N ASP A 515 20.48 -18.63 -8.32
CA ASP A 515 21.16 -18.56 -7.02
C ASP A 515 22.34 -19.54 -6.93
N THR A 516 22.29 -20.63 -7.69
CA THR A 516 23.44 -21.52 -7.86
C THR A 516 24.57 -20.82 -8.63
N THR A 517 24.23 -20.06 -9.66
CA THR A 517 25.20 -19.23 -10.43
C THR A 517 25.84 -18.18 -9.53
N LYS A 518 25.06 -17.48 -8.70
CA LYS A 518 25.57 -16.52 -7.70
C LYS A 518 26.58 -17.17 -6.76
N HIS A 519 26.19 -18.25 -6.07
CA HIS A 519 27.05 -18.91 -5.07
C HIS A 519 28.36 -19.45 -5.69
N PHE A 520 28.32 -19.99 -6.92
CA PHE A 520 29.53 -20.44 -7.61
C PHE A 520 30.39 -19.27 -8.11
N ALA A 521 29.79 -18.15 -8.54
CA ALA A 521 30.53 -16.96 -8.91
C ALA A 521 31.22 -16.31 -7.68
N GLU A 522 30.52 -16.23 -6.54
CA GLU A 522 31.11 -15.77 -5.27
C GLU A 522 32.29 -16.65 -4.84
N HIS A 523 32.22 -17.97 -5.05
CA HIS A 523 33.29 -18.91 -4.72
C HIS A 523 34.49 -18.84 -5.68
N GLU A 524 34.24 -18.87 -7.00
CA GLU A 524 35.29 -19.01 -8.03
C GLU A 524 35.89 -17.67 -8.47
N LEU A 525 35.10 -16.60 -8.44
CA LEU A 525 35.46 -15.27 -8.98
C LEU A 525 35.45 -14.17 -7.91
N GLY A 526 34.99 -14.47 -6.69
CA GLY A 526 34.87 -13.48 -5.60
C GLY A 526 33.77 -12.45 -5.78
N ILE A 527 32.89 -12.62 -6.79
CA ILE A 527 31.83 -11.67 -7.15
C ILE A 527 30.48 -12.38 -7.36
N SER A 528 29.37 -11.78 -6.89
CA SER A 528 28.02 -12.30 -7.16
C SER A 528 27.58 -11.90 -8.57
N ILE A 529 27.50 -12.87 -9.49
CA ILE A 529 27.00 -12.68 -10.85
C ILE A 529 25.47 -12.79 -10.90
N ASP A 530 24.81 -11.72 -11.35
CA ASP A 530 23.36 -11.65 -11.54
C ASP A 530 22.98 -11.73 -13.03
N PHE A 531 23.06 -12.94 -13.61
CA PHE A 531 22.74 -13.18 -15.02
C PHE A 531 21.47 -12.44 -15.50
N PRO A 532 21.44 -11.81 -16.69
CA PRO A 532 20.29 -11.03 -17.15
C PRO A 532 19.03 -11.84 -17.50
N GLY A 533 17.87 -11.19 -17.38
CA GLY A 533 16.55 -11.83 -17.39
C GLY A 533 15.88 -11.97 -18.76
N THR A 534 16.55 -12.55 -19.76
CA THR A 534 16.09 -12.60 -21.17
C THR A 534 14.68 -13.20 -21.37
N SER A 535 14.22 -14.07 -20.45
CA SER A 535 12.88 -14.65 -20.48
C SER A 535 11.76 -13.73 -19.95
N THR A 536 12.11 -12.54 -19.44
CA THR A 536 11.21 -11.64 -18.68
C THR A 536 11.26 -10.16 -19.06
N VAL A 537 12.39 -9.68 -19.60
CA VAL A 537 12.63 -8.29 -20.03
C VAL A 537 12.80 -8.26 -21.56
N ARG A 538 12.46 -7.16 -22.24
CA ARG A 538 12.57 -7.05 -23.72
C ARG A 538 14.04 -6.83 -24.16
N TYR A 539 14.24 -6.61 -25.47
CA TYR A 539 15.48 -6.69 -26.25
C TYR A 539 16.81 -6.30 -25.59
N ALA A 540 16.90 -5.19 -24.85
CA ALA A 540 18.15 -4.77 -24.20
C ALA A 540 18.80 -5.86 -23.33
N SER A 541 17.97 -6.67 -22.65
CA SER A 541 18.46 -7.76 -21.80
C SER A 541 19.15 -8.91 -22.55
N HIS A 542 18.96 -9.04 -23.86
CA HIS A 542 19.77 -9.94 -24.68
C HIS A 542 21.17 -9.40 -24.90
N GLY A 543 21.33 -8.07 -25.02
CA GLY A 543 22.63 -7.40 -25.06
C GLY A 543 23.40 -7.60 -23.75
N ASP A 544 22.75 -7.29 -22.62
CA ASP A 544 23.34 -7.54 -21.29
C ASP A 544 23.77 -9.01 -21.13
N ALA A 545 22.90 -9.95 -21.52
CA ALA A 545 23.17 -11.38 -21.41
C ALA A 545 24.28 -11.86 -22.37
N ALA A 546 24.45 -11.18 -23.50
CA ALA A 546 25.47 -11.48 -24.48
C ALA A 546 26.86 -11.04 -23.98
N SER A 547 26.97 -9.80 -23.46
CA SER A 547 28.18 -9.31 -22.79
C SER A 547 28.60 -10.22 -21.62
N GLU A 548 27.63 -10.63 -20.79
CA GLU A 548 27.87 -11.51 -19.64
C GLU A 548 28.36 -12.91 -20.07
N LEU A 549 27.78 -13.47 -21.15
CA LEU A 549 28.17 -14.76 -21.71
C LEU A 549 29.55 -14.74 -22.39
N ILE A 550 29.92 -13.64 -23.05
CA ILE A 550 31.25 -13.48 -23.64
C ILE A 550 32.30 -13.42 -22.53
N PHE A 551 32.16 -12.50 -21.58
CA PHE A 551 33.20 -12.26 -20.57
C PHE A 551 33.36 -13.45 -19.62
N HIS A 552 32.26 -14.00 -19.11
CA HIS A 552 32.31 -15.15 -18.19
C HIS A 552 32.19 -16.51 -18.92
N ARG A 553 32.51 -16.59 -20.22
CA ARG A 553 32.38 -17.80 -21.06
C ARG A 553 32.92 -19.06 -20.39
N PHE A 554 34.19 -19.04 -19.96
CA PHE A 554 34.83 -20.20 -19.35
C PHE A 554 34.24 -20.55 -17.98
N PHE A 555 33.77 -19.57 -17.21
CA PHE A 555 33.03 -19.80 -15.97
C PHE A 555 31.69 -20.49 -16.25
N PHE A 556 30.93 -20.05 -17.25
CA PHE A 556 29.65 -20.69 -17.62
C PHE A 556 29.83 -22.11 -18.16
N ILE A 557 30.89 -22.38 -18.93
CA ILE A 557 31.25 -23.75 -19.35
C ILE A 557 31.53 -24.62 -18.11
N LYS A 558 32.43 -24.18 -17.22
CA LYS A 558 32.78 -24.90 -15.97
C LYS A 558 31.56 -25.11 -15.06
N LEU A 559 30.67 -24.12 -14.95
CA LEU A 559 29.43 -24.20 -14.19
C LEU A 559 28.49 -25.29 -14.76
N LEU A 560 28.34 -25.35 -16.09
CA LEU A 560 27.54 -26.40 -16.74
C LEU A 560 28.14 -27.80 -16.51
N GLU A 561 29.45 -27.95 -16.55
CA GLU A 561 30.14 -29.21 -16.24
C GLU A 561 29.92 -29.65 -14.79
N ILE A 562 30.04 -28.73 -13.82
CA ILE A 562 29.71 -29.01 -12.41
C ILE A 562 28.22 -29.39 -12.25
N VAL A 563 27.32 -28.72 -12.97
CA VAL A 563 25.88 -29.04 -12.97
C VAL A 563 25.59 -30.40 -13.62
N ARG A 564 26.35 -30.83 -14.62
CA ARG A 564 26.31 -32.19 -15.19
C ARG A 564 26.77 -33.23 -14.16
N ASP A 565 27.93 -33.00 -13.55
CA ASP A 565 28.59 -33.99 -12.68
C ASP A 565 27.90 -34.13 -11.31
N LYS A 566 27.15 -33.10 -10.89
CA LYS A 566 26.26 -33.16 -9.72
C LYS A 566 25.02 -34.05 -9.92
N LYS A 567 24.70 -34.49 -11.15
CA LYS A 567 23.53 -35.34 -11.43
C LYS A 567 23.90 -36.80 -11.37
N ASN A 568 23.04 -37.62 -10.77
CA ASN A 568 23.20 -39.07 -10.65
C ASN A 568 23.48 -39.79 -12.00
N GLU A 569 22.98 -39.25 -13.11
CA GLU A 569 23.17 -39.82 -14.46
C GLU A 569 24.42 -39.29 -15.18
N GLY A 570 25.10 -38.26 -14.66
CA GLY A 570 26.29 -37.65 -15.30
C GLY A 570 26.05 -37.02 -16.68
N ARG A 571 24.79 -36.68 -17.02
CA ARG A 571 24.39 -36.25 -18.37
C ARG A 571 23.81 -34.83 -18.39
N PHE A 572 24.12 -34.09 -19.45
CA PHE A 572 23.45 -32.83 -19.76
C PHE A 572 21.98 -33.07 -20.16
N THR A 573 21.10 -32.17 -19.74
CA THR A 573 19.77 -32.06 -20.37
C THR A 573 19.90 -31.45 -21.76
N ASN A 574 18.91 -31.62 -22.65
CA ASN A 574 18.95 -31.00 -23.99
C ASN A 574 19.03 -29.45 -23.93
N LEU A 575 18.58 -28.83 -22.83
CA LEU A 575 18.73 -27.39 -22.63
C LEU A 575 20.20 -27.02 -22.36
N GLU A 576 20.81 -27.66 -21.37
CA GLU A 576 22.22 -27.43 -21.00
C GLU A 576 23.17 -27.82 -22.12
N LEU A 577 22.91 -28.92 -22.84
CA LEU A 577 23.71 -29.35 -23.99
C LEU A 577 23.65 -28.33 -25.13
N ASN A 578 22.49 -27.73 -25.40
CA ASN A 578 22.39 -26.67 -26.40
C ASN A 578 23.16 -25.40 -25.97
N ILE A 579 23.14 -25.04 -24.68
CA ILE A 579 23.93 -23.90 -24.18
C ILE A 579 25.42 -24.21 -24.28
N TYR A 580 25.85 -25.39 -23.85
CA TYR A 580 27.23 -25.86 -23.94
C TYR A 580 27.74 -25.83 -25.40
N LEU A 581 26.98 -26.41 -26.34
CA LEU A 581 27.30 -26.36 -27.76
C LEU A 581 27.39 -24.92 -28.29
N GLY A 582 26.47 -24.03 -27.91
CA GLY A 582 26.51 -22.63 -28.32
C GLY A 582 27.69 -21.83 -27.74
N LEU A 583 28.19 -22.17 -26.55
CA LEU A 583 29.38 -21.56 -25.94
C LEU A 583 30.72 -22.08 -26.53
N HIS A 584 30.66 -23.17 -27.29
CA HIS A 584 31.78 -23.71 -28.06
C HIS A 584 31.71 -23.37 -29.56
N ASP A 585 30.54 -22.96 -30.07
CA ASP A 585 30.32 -22.64 -31.48
C ASP A 585 30.77 -21.21 -31.82
N ILE A 586 31.84 -21.10 -32.62
CA ILE A 586 32.47 -19.81 -32.97
C ILE A 586 31.48 -18.85 -33.67
N PRO A 587 30.72 -19.26 -34.72
CA PRO A 587 29.67 -18.41 -35.31
C PRO A 587 28.64 -17.90 -34.28
N THR A 588 28.17 -18.76 -33.38
CA THR A 588 27.20 -18.37 -32.33
C THR A 588 27.77 -17.35 -31.33
N LEU A 589 29.06 -17.45 -30.98
CA LEU A 589 29.74 -16.46 -30.11
C LEU A 589 29.92 -15.12 -30.83
N THR A 590 30.18 -15.15 -32.14
CA THR A 590 30.42 -13.95 -32.95
C THR A 590 29.16 -13.06 -33.04
N GLU A 591 27.97 -13.66 -32.92
CA GLU A 591 26.67 -12.97 -32.91
C GLU A 591 26.37 -12.16 -31.61
N LEU A 592 27.23 -12.19 -30.59
CA LEU A 592 26.92 -11.68 -29.24
C LEU A 592 27.46 -10.26 -28.91
N CYS A 593 28.18 -9.58 -29.80
CA CYS A 593 29.08 -8.48 -29.38
C CYS A 593 28.55 -7.02 -29.16
N PRO A 594 27.37 -6.51 -29.62
CA PRO A 594 27.09 -5.05 -29.64
C PRO A 594 25.98 -4.47 -28.70
N VAL A 595 26.24 -3.44 -27.87
CA VAL A 595 25.19 -2.59 -27.19
C VAL A 595 25.66 -1.18 -26.74
N GLY A 596 24.73 -0.21 -26.53
CA GLY A 596 24.95 1.13 -25.92
C GLY A 596 23.69 2.05 -25.79
N ASN A 597 23.68 3.08 -24.91
CA ASN A 597 22.48 3.81 -24.37
C ASN A 597 22.23 5.28 -24.87
N ALA A 598 21.06 5.92 -24.56
CA ALA A 598 20.67 7.28 -25.08
C ALA A 598 19.71 8.20 -24.24
N THR A 599 19.59 9.48 -24.67
CA THR A 599 18.95 10.68 -24.06
C THR A 599 17.57 11.11 -24.67
N ASN A 600 17.01 12.30 -24.35
CA ASN A 600 15.62 12.77 -24.62
C ASN A 600 15.16 12.77 -26.11
N ALA A 601 13.93 12.30 -26.39
CA ALA A 601 13.55 11.78 -27.71
C ALA A 601 13.60 12.78 -28.90
N PRO A 602 12.92 13.95 -28.88
CA PRO A 602 12.82 14.81 -30.08
C PRO A 602 14.15 15.49 -30.43
N ASP A 603 15.09 15.50 -29.48
CA ASP A 603 16.44 16.05 -29.62
C ASP A 603 17.44 15.01 -30.13
N LEU A 604 17.03 13.74 -30.29
CA LEU A 604 17.89 12.66 -30.77
C LEU A 604 18.22 12.73 -32.26
N GLY A 605 17.60 13.59 -33.07
CA GLY A 605 17.83 13.66 -34.52
C GLY A 605 19.32 13.74 -34.90
N PRO A 606 20.08 14.72 -34.38
CA PRO A 606 21.52 14.81 -34.58
C PRO A 606 22.32 13.63 -34.00
N LEU A 607 21.84 12.99 -32.92
CA LEU A 607 22.47 11.78 -32.35
C LEU A 607 22.27 10.58 -33.28
N HIS A 608 21.07 10.38 -33.80
CA HIS A 608 20.75 9.32 -34.75
C HIS A 608 21.49 9.49 -36.08
N GLU A 609 21.65 10.71 -36.59
CA GLU A 609 22.41 10.94 -37.82
C GLU A 609 23.92 10.69 -37.59
N LYS A 610 24.48 11.15 -36.47
CA LYS A 610 25.84 10.74 -36.05
C LYS A 610 25.97 9.23 -35.91
N LEU A 611 24.96 8.56 -35.34
CA LEU A 611 24.95 7.10 -35.19
C LEU A 611 24.98 6.43 -36.57
N LYS A 612 24.10 6.80 -37.51
CA LYS A 612 24.12 6.29 -38.89
C LYS A 612 25.48 6.49 -39.57
N GLN A 613 26.10 7.66 -39.40
CA GLN A 613 27.44 7.95 -39.92
C GLN A 613 28.50 7.06 -39.27
N PHE A 614 28.40 6.79 -37.97
CA PHE A 614 29.26 5.87 -37.24
C PHE A 614 29.08 4.41 -37.68
N LEU A 615 27.84 3.93 -37.87
CA LEU A 615 27.57 2.60 -38.45
C LEU A 615 28.18 2.49 -39.85
N LYS A 616 27.98 3.50 -40.73
CA LYS A 616 28.61 3.57 -42.06
C LYS A 616 30.14 3.57 -42.00
N LYS A 617 30.74 4.23 -40.99
CA LYS A 617 32.19 4.27 -40.75
C LYS A 617 32.73 2.87 -40.40
N ILE A 618 32.04 2.12 -39.54
CA ILE A 618 32.42 0.74 -39.18
C ILE A 618 32.19 -0.24 -40.34
N ILE A 619 31.07 -0.13 -41.06
CA ILE A 619 30.82 -0.93 -42.28
C ILE A 619 31.97 -0.72 -43.29
N SER A 620 32.41 0.52 -43.48
CA SER A 620 33.52 0.85 -44.40
C SER A 620 34.90 0.42 -43.87
N ASN A 621 35.09 0.39 -42.55
CA ASN A 621 36.34 -0.01 -41.91
C ASN A 621 36.10 -0.74 -40.57
N PRO A 622 35.90 -2.07 -40.59
CA PRO A 622 35.63 -2.85 -39.38
C PRO A 622 36.86 -3.04 -38.48
N ASP A 623 38.07 -2.70 -38.93
CA ASP A 623 39.28 -2.74 -38.10
C ASP A 623 39.25 -1.70 -36.96
N LEU A 624 38.37 -0.71 -37.05
CA LEU A 624 38.06 0.23 -35.96
C LEU A 624 37.52 -0.44 -34.69
N LEU A 625 37.06 -1.70 -34.79
CA LEU A 625 36.65 -2.52 -33.67
C LEU A 625 37.49 -3.81 -33.52
N LEU A 626 38.00 -4.37 -34.63
CA LEU A 626 38.62 -5.70 -34.66
C LEU A 626 40.16 -5.71 -34.61
N SER A 627 40.83 -4.57 -34.82
CA SER A 627 42.29 -4.48 -34.72
C SER A 627 42.74 -4.52 -33.26
N GLU A 628 43.84 -5.22 -32.96
CA GLU A 628 44.55 -5.12 -31.67
C GLU A 628 44.99 -3.68 -31.35
N SER A 629 45.07 -2.80 -32.37
CA SER A 629 45.35 -1.38 -32.23
C SER A 629 44.10 -0.49 -32.15
N ALA A 630 42.90 -1.06 -32.04
CA ALA A 630 41.64 -0.31 -32.02
C ALA A 630 41.50 0.45 -30.70
N THR A 631 41.40 1.79 -30.77
CA THR A 631 41.19 2.64 -29.59
C THR A 631 39.71 2.91 -29.35
N PHE A 632 39.34 3.05 -28.09
CA PHE A 632 37.97 3.44 -27.71
C PHE A 632 37.55 4.78 -28.35
N GLU A 633 38.47 5.73 -28.53
CA GLU A 633 38.21 7.00 -29.25
C GLU A 633 37.71 6.82 -30.70
N SER A 634 38.05 5.70 -31.33
CA SER A 634 37.75 5.43 -32.75
C SER A 634 36.67 4.35 -32.96
N GLY A 635 36.57 3.41 -32.01
CA GLY A 635 35.64 2.29 -31.98
C GLY A 635 34.41 2.45 -31.08
N CYS A 636 34.35 3.44 -30.18
CA CYS A 636 33.13 3.80 -29.44
C CYS A 636 32.38 4.96 -30.11
N PHE A 637 31.04 4.94 -30.02
CA PHE A 637 30.18 5.98 -30.61
C PHE A 637 30.29 7.33 -29.89
N ASP A 638 30.49 7.30 -28.58
CA ASP A 638 30.65 8.44 -27.69
C ASP A 638 32.12 8.78 -27.39
N ALA A 639 33.05 8.03 -27.98
CA ALA A 639 34.49 8.07 -27.71
C ALA A 639 34.86 7.92 -26.21
N GLN A 640 33.99 7.30 -25.39
CA GLN A 640 34.31 6.94 -24.01
C GLN A 640 35.00 5.57 -23.95
N GLU A 641 35.61 5.28 -22.80
CA GLU A 641 36.11 3.93 -22.48
C GLU A 641 35.00 2.89 -22.68
N TRP A 642 35.39 1.70 -23.13
CA TRP A 642 34.45 0.60 -23.35
C TRP A 642 33.73 0.25 -22.04
N GLU A 643 32.39 0.11 -22.05
CA GLU A 643 31.62 -0.30 -20.85
C GLU A 643 32.15 -1.62 -20.27
N ARG A 644 32.72 -2.47 -21.13
CA ARG A 644 33.37 -3.75 -20.84
C ARG A 644 34.66 -3.89 -21.68
N PRO A 645 35.80 -3.31 -21.24
CA PRO A 645 37.05 -3.37 -22.01
C PRO A 645 37.59 -4.80 -22.11
N ASP A 646 37.38 -5.56 -21.03
CA ASP A 646 37.59 -6.98 -20.85
C ASP A 646 36.94 -7.85 -21.95
N ALA A 647 35.71 -7.51 -22.36
CA ALA A 647 35.01 -8.24 -23.41
C ALA A 647 35.61 -8.00 -24.80
N ILE A 648 36.11 -6.79 -25.09
CA ILE A 648 36.71 -6.46 -26.39
C ILE A 648 38.12 -7.03 -26.52
N GLU A 649 38.93 -7.01 -25.44
CA GLU A 649 40.24 -7.67 -25.40
C GLU A 649 40.13 -9.17 -25.71
N ALA A 650 39.10 -9.84 -25.15
CA ALA A 650 38.80 -11.23 -25.46
C ALA A 650 38.37 -11.45 -26.93
N VAL A 651 37.65 -10.50 -27.53
CA VAL A 651 37.30 -10.53 -28.96
C VAL A 651 38.54 -10.37 -29.84
N HIS A 652 39.45 -9.44 -29.51
CA HIS A 652 40.72 -9.26 -30.23
C HIS A 652 41.57 -10.52 -30.22
N GLY A 653 41.71 -11.15 -29.04
CA GLY A 653 42.40 -12.44 -28.90
C GLY A 653 41.74 -13.61 -29.64
N MET A 654 40.49 -13.47 -30.10
CA MET A 654 39.78 -14.44 -30.92
C MET A 654 39.74 -14.07 -32.41
N THR A 655 40.14 -12.86 -32.82
CA THR A 655 40.05 -12.39 -34.21
C THR A 655 40.85 -13.28 -35.19
N SER A 656 42.00 -13.81 -34.77
CA SER A 656 42.82 -14.76 -35.57
C SER A 656 42.12 -16.08 -35.86
N ASP A 657 41.30 -16.54 -34.91
CA ASP A 657 40.67 -17.87 -34.92
C ASP A 657 39.27 -17.84 -35.55
N CYS A 658 38.70 -16.64 -35.74
CA CYS A 658 37.33 -16.41 -36.15
C CYS A 658 37.25 -15.70 -37.53
N PRO A 659 37.56 -16.37 -38.66
CA PRO A 659 37.67 -15.72 -39.98
C PRO A 659 36.37 -15.06 -40.48
N HIS A 660 35.21 -15.43 -39.93
CA HIS A 660 33.91 -14.85 -40.27
C HIS A 660 33.53 -13.61 -39.44
N ILE A 661 34.34 -13.19 -38.46
CA ILE A 661 34.02 -12.06 -37.57
C ILE A 661 33.87 -10.74 -38.33
N ARG A 662 34.75 -10.46 -39.30
CA ARG A 662 34.69 -9.25 -40.12
C ARG A 662 33.43 -9.21 -41.01
N PRO A 663 33.11 -10.23 -41.83
CA PRO A 663 31.85 -10.27 -42.57
C PRO A 663 30.59 -10.16 -41.68
N LEU A 664 30.56 -10.83 -40.52
CA LEU A 664 29.41 -10.74 -39.61
C LEU A 664 29.26 -9.33 -39.05
N LEU A 665 30.35 -8.69 -38.62
CA LEU A 665 30.31 -7.34 -38.09
C LEU A 665 29.74 -6.35 -39.12
N ILE A 666 30.14 -6.49 -40.39
CA ILE A 666 29.57 -5.71 -41.51
C ILE A 666 28.06 -5.98 -41.64
N ALA A 667 27.64 -7.24 -41.83
CA ALA A 667 26.24 -7.60 -42.03
C ALA A 667 25.33 -7.18 -40.85
N MET A 668 25.85 -7.28 -39.63
CA MET A 668 25.22 -6.83 -38.39
C MET A 668 25.01 -5.31 -38.40
N PHE A 669 26.02 -4.52 -38.80
CA PHE A 669 25.90 -3.07 -38.88
C PHE A 669 25.07 -2.60 -40.09
N GLU A 670 25.05 -3.34 -41.20
CA GLU A 670 24.13 -3.09 -42.32
C GLU A 670 22.67 -3.32 -41.92
N GLY A 671 22.37 -4.44 -41.25
CA GLY A 671 21.04 -4.72 -40.68
C GLY A 671 20.65 -3.71 -39.58
N ALA A 672 21.62 -3.25 -38.79
CA ALA A 672 21.43 -2.16 -37.84
C ALA A 672 21.06 -0.85 -38.56
N LEU A 673 21.76 -0.51 -39.63
CA LEU A 673 21.54 0.71 -40.40
C LEU A 673 20.16 0.71 -41.08
N GLU A 674 19.76 -0.38 -41.75
CA GLU A 674 18.42 -0.53 -42.36
C GLU A 674 17.31 -0.44 -41.29
N THR A 675 17.57 -0.94 -40.09
CA THR A 675 16.64 -0.87 -38.95
C THR A 675 16.58 0.55 -38.36
N TRP A 676 17.72 1.23 -38.24
CA TRP A 676 17.78 2.61 -37.80
C TRP A 676 17.16 3.58 -38.80
N ASP A 677 17.33 3.38 -40.11
CA ASP A 677 16.63 4.17 -41.14
C ASP A 677 15.11 4.04 -41.00
N ARG A 678 14.59 2.83 -40.76
CA ARG A 678 13.15 2.61 -40.47
C ARG A 678 12.69 3.23 -39.15
N PHE A 679 13.52 3.22 -38.10
CA PHE A 679 13.15 3.82 -36.81
C PHE A 679 13.29 5.35 -36.77
N THR A 680 14.09 5.93 -37.68
CA THR A 680 14.36 7.38 -37.73
C THR A 680 13.67 8.07 -38.91
N GLU A 681 12.76 7.40 -39.61
CA GLU A 681 11.86 7.96 -40.63
C GLU A 681 11.21 9.28 -40.16
N GLU A 682 10.84 9.36 -38.88
CA GLU A 682 10.20 10.53 -38.26
C GLU A 682 11.15 11.75 -38.12
N PHE A 683 12.48 11.52 -38.19
CA PHE A 683 13.56 12.52 -38.21
C PHE A 683 14.15 12.77 -39.60
N GLY A 684 13.78 11.98 -40.62
CA GLY A 684 14.23 12.16 -41.99
C GLY A 684 13.72 13.46 -42.61
N GLU A 685 14.28 13.83 -43.76
CA GLU A 685 13.87 15.04 -44.50
C GLU A 685 12.37 14.93 -44.88
N GLY A 686 11.55 15.88 -44.39
CA GLY A 686 10.08 15.84 -44.52
C GLY A 686 9.33 15.12 -43.38
N GLY A 687 10.02 14.47 -42.45
CA GLY A 687 9.43 13.82 -41.26
C GLY A 687 8.72 14.81 -40.32
N ASP A 688 7.74 14.33 -39.55
CA ASP A 688 6.94 15.18 -38.63
C ASP A 688 7.84 15.85 -37.54
N ILE A 689 8.89 15.17 -37.05
CA ILE A 689 9.82 15.76 -36.06
C ILE A 689 10.80 16.72 -36.73
N ALA A 690 11.28 16.38 -37.94
CA ALA A 690 12.19 17.23 -38.71
C ALA A 690 11.54 18.58 -39.06
N ARG A 691 10.25 18.58 -39.43
CA ARG A 691 9.46 19.78 -39.73
C ARG A 691 9.14 20.64 -38.49
N ALA A 692 9.07 20.06 -37.30
CA ALA A 692 8.82 20.82 -36.08
C ALA A 692 10.03 21.70 -35.70
N SER A 693 9.74 22.96 -35.36
CA SER A 693 10.72 23.94 -34.87
C SER A 693 11.32 23.54 -33.50
N SER A 694 12.43 24.18 -33.13
CA SER A 694 13.06 24.01 -31.80
C SER A 694 12.11 24.33 -30.65
N GLU A 695 11.21 25.29 -30.84
CA GLU A 695 10.24 25.76 -29.85
C GLU A 695 9.07 24.77 -29.71
N GLU A 696 8.62 24.19 -30.82
CA GLU A 696 7.62 23.12 -30.82
C GLU A 696 8.16 21.82 -30.22
N ARG A 697 9.41 21.44 -30.49
CA ARG A 697 10.05 20.26 -29.88
C ARG A 697 10.12 20.39 -28.35
N LYS A 698 10.47 21.58 -27.83
CA LYS A 698 10.43 21.88 -26.38
C LYS A 698 9.03 21.76 -25.77
N ARG A 699 7.98 22.08 -26.55
CA ARG A 699 6.56 21.90 -26.16
C ARG A 699 6.06 20.45 -26.23
N VAL A 700 6.90 19.50 -26.65
CA VAL A 700 6.54 18.08 -26.72
C VAL A 700 7.39 17.31 -25.70
N PRO A 701 6.96 17.20 -24.43
CA PRO A 701 7.71 16.47 -23.42
C PRO A 701 7.61 14.96 -23.68
N LEU A 702 8.48 14.40 -24.53
CA LEU A 702 8.39 13.03 -25.04
C LEU A 702 9.55 12.16 -24.54
N PRO A 703 9.31 11.09 -23.75
CA PRO A 703 10.38 10.22 -23.27
C PRO A 703 10.96 9.39 -24.41
N CYS A 704 12.28 9.22 -24.38
CA CYS A 704 13.06 8.43 -25.34
C CYS A 704 12.87 6.91 -25.23
N THR A 705 12.42 6.39 -24.09
CA THR A 705 12.09 4.96 -23.93
C THR A 705 10.64 4.77 -23.48
N ASN A 706 10.08 3.59 -23.77
CA ASN A 706 8.74 3.18 -23.30
C ASN A 706 8.79 2.37 -21.98
N ASP A 707 9.95 2.31 -21.31
CA ASP A 707 10.16 1.53 -20.09
C ASP A 707 9.17 1.89 -18.97
N ARG A 708 8.71 3.15 -18.96
CA ARG A 708 7.75 3.64 -17.96
C ARG A 708 6.39 2.94 -18.06
N SER A 709 6.03 2.46 -19.26
CA SER A 709 4.88 1.62 -19.55
C SER A 709 5.22 0.14 -19.29
N GLU A 710 6.28 -0.36 -19.93
CA GLU A 710 6.69 -1.77 -19.91
C GLU A 710 7.15 -2.26 -18.53
N VAL A 711 8.27 -1.74 -18.03
CA VAL A 711 8.87 -2.08 -16.73
C VAL A 711 8.08 -1.41 -15.61
N GLY A 712 7.71 -0.14 -15.83
CA GLY A 712 7.06 0.71 -14.85
C GLY A 712 5.64 0.26 -14.51
N GLY A 713 4.72 0.25 -15.46
CA GLY A 713 3.31 -0.07 -15.20
C GLY A 713 3.02 -1.57 -15.26
N LEU A 714 3.31 -2.19 -16.41
CA LEU A 714 2.96 -3.58 -16.67
C LEU A 714 3.86 -4.56 -15.88
N GLY A 715 5.15 -4.26 -15.73
CA GLY A 715 6.07 -4.98 -14.85
C GLY A 715 5.60 -4.99 -13.40
N ARG A 716 5.20 -3.82 -12.85
CA ARG A 716 4.57 -3.74 -11.52
C ARG A 716 3.26 -4.51 -11.44
N ARG A 717 2.41 -4.47 -12.47
CA ARG A 717 1.16 -5.26 -12.50
C ARG A 717 1.43 -6.76 -12.45
N ARG A 718 2.46 -7.24 -13.18
CA ARG A 718 2.93 -8.64 -13.16
C ARG A 718 3.42 -9.04 -11.77
N TRP A 719 4.36 -8.28 -11.19
CA TRP A 719 4.87 -8.51 -9.83
C TRP A 719 3.74 -8.53 -8.79
N SER A 720 2.85 -7.55 -8.85
CA SER A 720 1.75 -7.43 -7.89
C SER A 720 0.71 -8.56 -8.04
N LYS A 721 0.53 -9.13 -9.25
CA LYS A 721 -0.29 -10.34 -9.48
C LYS A 721 0.41 -11.62 -9.00
N ARG A 722 1.75 -11.64 -8.93
CA ARG A 722 2.54 -12.75 -8.36
C ARG A 722 2.45 -12.75 -6.82
N VAL A 723 2.71 -11.60 -6.19
CA VAL A 723 2.69 -11.45 -4.72
C VAL A 723 1.26 -11.42 -4.15
N ARG A 724 0.28 -10.88 -4.88
CA ARG A 724 -1.12 -10.71 -4.42
C ARG A 724 -2.10 -11.13 -5.52
N PRO A 725 -2.27 -12.44 -5.79
CA PRO A 725 -3.08 -12.93 -6.91
C PRO A 725 -4.56 -12.51 -6.81
N ASN A 726 -5.10 -12.41 -5.60
CA ASN A 726 -6.49 -12.02 -5.34
C ASN A 726 -6.73 -10.49 -5.42
N MET A 727 -5.68 -9.68 -5.62
CA MET A 727 -5.82 -8.23 -5.68
C MET A 727 -6.40 -7.78 -7.03
N THR A 728 -7.51 -7.04 -6.95
CA THR A 728 -8.19 -6.46 -8.12
C THR A 728 -7.35 -5.39 -8.80
N THR A 729 -7.61 -5.15 -10.09
CA THR A 729 -6.90 -4.10 -10.85
C THR A 729 -7.19 -2.69 -10.28
N HIS A 730 -8.39 -2.41 -9.80
CA HIS A 730 -8.68 -1.14 -9.11
C HIS A 730 -7.88 -0.95 -7.81
N GLN A 731 -7.71 -2.00 -7.00
CA GLN A 731 -6.84 -1.94 -5.81
C GLN A 731 -5.36 -1.77 -6.16
N HIS A 732 -4.90 -2.35 -7.28
CA HIS A 732 -3.55 -2.11 -7.80
C HIS A 732 -3.36 -0.64 -8.18
N ASN A 733 -4.24 -0.09 -9.02
CA ASN A 733 -4.17 1.30 -9.48
C ASN A 733 -4.26 2.28 -8.30
N ALA A 734 -5.13 2.01 -7.32
CA ALA A 734 -5.27 2.86 -6.13
C ALA A 734 -3.97 2.97 -5.29
N ARG A 735 -3.09 1.96 -5.35
CA ARG A 735 -1.76 1.98 -4.73
C ARG A 735 -0.71 2.62 -5.64
N ASP A 736 -0.64 2.17 -6.89
CA ASP A 736 0.42 2.56 -7.81
C ASP A 736 0.27 4.02 -8.25
N CYS A 737 -0.94 4.47 -8.60
CA CYS A 737 -1.20 5.87 -8.97
C CYS A 737 -0.96 6.81 -7.79
N TYR A 738 -1.47 6.49 -6.59
CA TYR A 738 -1.26 7.31 -5.39
C TYR A 738 0.23 7.53 -5.08
N LYS A 739 1.03 6.44 -5.19
CA LYS A 739 2.47 6.48 -4.94
C LYS A 739 3.23 7.23 -6.04
N ARG A 740 2.96 6.92 -7.32
CA ARG A 740 3.72 7.44 -8.46
C ARG A 740 3.39 8.88 -8.83
N ASN A 741 2.14 9.30 -8.65
CA ASN A 741 1.69 10.66 -8.96
C ASN A 741 2.02 11.64 -7.81
N GLY A 742 2.55 11.16 -6.68
CA GLY A 742 2.87 11.98 -5.51
C GLY A 742 1.63 12.54 -4.80
N THR A 743 0.47 11.89 -5.00
CA THR A 743 -0.87 12.38 -4.64
C THR A 743 -1.06 12.68 -3.14
N ARG A 744 -0.16 12.21 -2.26
CA ARG A 744 -0.09 12.67 -0.87
C ARG A 744 0.03 14.19 -0.75
N LYS A 745 0.91 14.84 -1.54
CA LYS A 745 1.09 16.30 -1.51
C LYS A 745 -0.16 17.02 -2.03
N PHE A 746 -0.78 16.47 -3.08
CA PHE A 746 -2.00 16.98 -3.67
C PHE A 746 -3.17 17.01 -2.66
N ILE A 747 -3.48 15.88 -2.02
CA ILE A 747 -4.57 15.79 -1.03
C ILE A 747 -4.36 16.76 0.15
N ALA A 748 -3.10 17.00 0.55
CA ALA A 748 -2.79 17.93 1.64
C ALA A 748 -3.13 19.39 1.30
N GLY A 749 -3.15 19.77 0.02
CA GLY A 749 -3.55 21.10 -0.44
C GLY A 749 -5.07 21.30 -0.61
N MET A 750 -5.88 20.25 -0.47
CA MET A 750 -7.32 20.31 -0.75
C MET A 750 -8.15 20.86 0.42
N SER A 751 -9.24 21.58 0.09
CA SER A 751 -10.24 22.06 1.04
C SER A 751 -10.88 20.90 1.83
N SER A 752 -11.44 21.19 3.00
CA SER A 752 -12.19 20.20 3.78
C SER A 752 -13.44 19.70 3.03
N THR A 753 -14.05 20.55 2.21
CA THR A 753 -15.16 20.26 1.31
C THR A 753 -14.73 19.32 0.19
N SER A 754 -13.65 19.64 -0.54
CA SER A 754 -13.16 18.79 -1.64
C SER A 754 -12.69 17.42 -1.12
N ARG A 755 -12.08 17.37 0.08
CA ARG A 755 -11.81 16.10 0.79
C ARG A 755 -13.09 15.32 1.15
N ALA A 756 -14.20 16.00 1.42
CA ALA A 756 -15.51 15.35 1.58
C ALA A 756 -16.11 14.89 0.24
N GLY A 757 -15.85 15.60 -0.86
CA GLY A 757 -16.11 15.17 -2.24
C GLY A 757 -15.39 13.86 -2.58
N LEU A 758 -14.07 13.79 -2.38
CA LEU A 758 -13.27 12.56 -2.54
C LEU A 758 -13.87 11.36 -1.80
N ARG A 759 -14.25 11.56 -0.53
CA ARG A 759 -14.89 10.52 0.30
C ARG A 759 -16.24 10.05 -0.25
N ARG A 760 -16.96 10.90 -0.99
CA ARG A 760 -18.26 10.59 -1.62
C ARG A 760 -18.04 9.76 -2.89
N VAL A 761 -17.19 10.25 -3.80
CA VAL A 761 -16.85 9.58 -5.06
C VAL A 761 -16.23 8.21 -4.81
N ALA A 762 -15.29 8.09 -3.88
CA ALA A 762 -14.70 6.79 -3.51
C ALA A 762 -15.74 5.77 -3.01
N ARG A 763 -16.83 6.20 -2.37
CA ARG A 763 -17.95 5.32 -1.96
C ARG A 763 -18.85 4.95 -3.14
N GLN A 764 -19.09 5.87 -4.08
CA GLN A 764 -19.81 5.57 -5.33
C GLN A 764 -19.05 4.52 -6.14
N VAL A 765 -17.73 4.69 -6.32
CA VAL A 765 -16.82 3.75 -7.00
C VAL A 765 -16.76 2.38 -6.30
N ASP A 766 -16.70 2.35 -4.96
CA ASP A 766 -16.82 1.10 -4.17
C ASP A 766 -18.17 0.39 -4.43
N SER A 767 -19.25 1.15 -4.52
CA SER A 767 -20.61 0.62 -4.72
C SER A 767 -20.94 0.17 -6.15
N SER A 768 -20.27 0.75 -7.16
CA SER A 768 -20.59 0.53 -8.58
C SER A 768 -20.09 -0.80 -9.15
N LYS A 769 -19.32 -1.57 -8.36
CA LYS A 769 -18.84 -2.92 -8.67
C LYS A 769 -18.12 -3.02 -10.04
N LEU A 770 -17.27 -2.03 -10.36
CA LEU A 770 -16.56 -1.94 -11.66
C LEU A 770 -15.89 -3.25 -12.11
N THR A 771 -15.18 -3.95 -11.21
CA THR A 771 -14.56 -5.25 -11.50
C THR A 771 -15.56 -6.37 -11.86
N LYS A 772 -16.84 -6.27 -11.46
CA LYS A 772 -17.89 -7.18 -11.95
C LYS A 772 -18.32 -6.76 -13.35
N LYS A 773 -18.56 -5.47 -13.61
CA LYS A 773 -18.92 -4.94 -14.94
C LYS A 773 -17.86 -5.30 -15.99
N GLN A 774 -16.57 -5.11 -15.68
CA GLN A 774 -15.44 -5.47 -16.55
C GLN A 774 -15.40 -6.98 -16.87
N ARG A 775 -15.60 -7.84 -15.87
CA ARG A 775 -15.64 -9.31 -16.09
C ARG A 775 -16.81 -9.73 -16.99
N VAL A 776 -17.97 -9.09 -16.85
CA VAL A 776 -19.11 -9.31 -17.74
C VAL A 776 -18.79 -8.83 -19.16
N LYS A 777 -18.24 -7.61 -19.33
CA LYS A 777 -17.83 -7.06 -20.65
C LYS A 777 -16.86 -7.99 -21.39
N GLN A 778 -15.88 -8.57 -20.67
CA GLN A 778 -14.97 -9.57 -21.23
C GLN A 778 -15.73 -10.85 -21.63
N ALA A 779 -16.49 -11.46 -20.73
CA ALA A 779 -17.21 -12.70 -21.02
C ALA A 779 -18.18 -12.57 -22.20
N THR A 780 -18.89 -11.45 -22.33
CA THR A 780 -19.76 -11.17 -23.49
C THR A 780 -18.99 -11.01 -24.79
N TYR A 781 -17.76 -10.49 -24.74
CA TYR A 781 -16.89 -10.40 -25.92
C TYR A 781 -16.34 -11.77 -26.31
N ASP A 782 -15.87 -12.55 -25.34
CA ASP A 782 -15.31 -13.89 -25.54
C ASP A 782 -16.36 -14.84 -26.15
N LEU A 783 -17.62 -14.78 -25.68
CA LEU A 783 -18.75 -15.51 -26.29
C LEU A 783 -18.97 -15.10 -27.74
N LYS A 784 -19.03 -13.81 -28.04
CA LYS A 784 -19.18 -13.30 -29.43
C LYS A 784 -18.02 -13.71 -30.33
N VAL A 785 -16.79 -13.79 -29.80
CA VAL A 785 -15.63 -14.30 -30.53
C VAL A 785 -15.72 -15.82 -30.76
N ALA A 786 -16.19 -16.58 -29.78
CA ALA A 786 -16.44 -18.02 -29.92
C ALA A 786 -17.49 -18.31 -31.01
N ASP A 787 -18.62 -17.60 -30.99
CA ASP A 787 -19.69 -17.74 -32.00
C ASP A 787 -19.20 -17.41 -33.41
N ASN A 788 -18.49 -16.28 -33.58
CA ASN A 788 -17.88 -15.91 -34.86
C ASN A 788 -16.88 -16.97 -35.35
N ASN A 789 -16.15 -17.62 -34.44
CA ASN A 789 -15.19 -18.67 -34.79
C ASN A 789 -15.86 -20.02 -35.08
N ASN A 790 -16.99 -20.32 -34.43
CA ASN A 790 -17.86 -21.44 -34.75
C ASN A 790 -18.44 -21.25 -36.17
N GLN A 791 -19.11 -20.12 -36.45
CA GLN A 791 -19.62 -19.79 -37.78
C GLN A 791 -18.54 -19.87 -38.88
N LYS A 792 -17.32 -19.36 -38.62
CA LYS A 792 -16.19 -19.49 -39.56
C LYS A 792 -15.71 -20.94 -39.75
N ARG A 793 -15.78 -21.78 -38.71
CA ARG A 793 -15.48 -23.23 -38.80
C ARG A 793 -16.57 -23.96 -39.57
N ASP A 794 -17.83 -23.65 -39.32
CA ASP A 794 -18.96 -24.34 -39.93
C ASP A 794 -19.09 -23.94 -41.41
N ALA A 795 -18.92 -22.66 -41.76
CA ALA A 795 -18.76 -22.23 -43.16
C ALA A 795 -17.51 -22.81 -43.85
N ARG A 796 -16.46 -23.19 -43.10
CA ARG A 796 -15.31 -23.95 -43.65
C ARG A 796 -15.65 -25.42 -43.85
N ARG A 797 -16.41 -26.03 -42.94
CA ARG A 797 -16.92 -27.41 -43.05
C ARG A 797 -17.89 -27.56 -44.20
N GLU A 798 -18.84 -26.64 -44.35
CA GLU A 798 -19.76 -26.56 -45.50
C GLU A 798 -19.00 -26.42 -46.81
N LYS A 799 -18.00 -25.52 -46.88
CA LYS A 799 -17.15 -25.37 -48.08
C LYS A 799 -16.24 -26.58 -48.34
N ALA A 800 -15.91 -27.37 -47.32
CA ALA A 800 -15.20 -28.64 -47.49
C ALA A 800 -16.16 -29.72 -47.99
N ALA A 801 -17.29 -29.92 -47.31
CA ALA A 801 -18.34 -30.88 -47.68
C ALA A 801 -18.90 -30.62 -49.09
N ALA A 802 -19.11 -29.36 -49.49
CA ALA A 802 -19.53 -29.00 -50.84
C ALA A 802 -18.47 -29.37 -51.89
N LYS A 803 -17.18 -29.19 -51.59
CA LYS A 803 -16.08 -29.66 -52.48
C LYS A 803 -15.97 -31.18 -52.48
N ASP A 804 -16.18 -31.83 -51.36
CA ASP A 804 -16.17 -33.28 -51.26
C ASP A 804 -17.34 -33.92 -52.02
N ALA A 805 -18.52 -33.28 -52.01
CA ALA A 805 -19.68 -33.65 -52.81
C ALA A 805 -19.49 -33.33 -54.30
N GLU A 806 -18.89 -32.18 -54.66
CA GLU A 806 -18.48 -31.87 -56.03
C GLU A 806 -17.53 -32.95 -56.56
N ILE A 807 -16.53 -33.34 -55.77
CA ILE A 807 -15.58 -34.42 -56.13
C ILE A 807 -16.30 -35.78 -56.23
N ALA A 808 -17.21 -36.10 -55.31
CA ALA A 808 -17.95 -37.37 -55.33
C ALA A 808 -18.95 -37.49 -56.50
N SER A 809 -19.41 -36.36 -57.06
CA SER A 809 -20.32 -36.33 -58.22
C SER A 809 -19.62 -36.48 -59.57
N ILE A 810 -18.29 -36.42 -59.62
CA ILE A 810 -17.50 -36.64 -60.83
C ILE A 810 -17.57 -38.12 -61.21
N GLN A 811 -18.02 -38.41 -62.43
CA GLN A 811 -17.88 -39.74 -63.03
C GLN A 811 -16.40 -39.98 -63.35
N PRO A 812 -15.73 -40.99 -62.74
CA PRO A 812 -14.30 -41.19 -62.92
C PRO A 812 -13.97 -41.80 -64.29
N ILE A 813 -12.90 -41.33 -64.92
CA ILE A 813 -12.36 -41.96 -66.14
C ILE A 813 -11.39 -43.06 -65.72
N LEU A 814 -11.80 -44.33 -65.90
CA LEU A 814 -11.04 -45.50 -65.47
C LEU A 814 -10.40 -46.30 -66.62
N PHE A 815 -10.59 -45.87 -67.87
CA PHE A 815 -10.09 -46.54 -69.08
C PHE A 815 -9.28 -45.58 -69.94
N VAL A 816 -8.12 -46.03 -70.42
CA VAL A 816 -7.19 -45.20 -71.22
C VAL A 816 -7.82 -44.76 -72.55
N GLU A 817 -8.68 -45.59 -73.14
CA GLU A 817 -9.39 -45.33 -74.41
C GLU A 817 -10.36 -44.13 -74.34
N ALA A 818 -10.80 -43.75 -73.13
CA ALA A 818 -11.65 -42.59 -72.91
C ALA A 818 -10.87 -41.27 -72.75
N ILE A 819 -9.53 -41.31 -72.77
CA ILE A 819 -8.65 -40.14 -72.63
C ILE A 819 -8.31 -39.58 -74.02
N GLY A 820 -9.22 -38.77 -74.59
CA GLY A 820 -9.02 -38.10 -75.89
C GLY A 820 -8.57 -36.64 -75.80
N GLU A 821 -8.03 -36.10 -76.90
CA GLU A 821 -7.63 -34.69 -77.02
C GLU A 821 -8.79 -33.70 -76.80
N SER A 822 -10.04 -34.15 -76.94
CA SER A 822 -11.27 -33.38 -76.71
C SER A 822 -11.51 -32.97 -75.25
N LEU A 823 -10.80 -33.57 -74.28
CA LEU A 823 -10.92 -33.22 -72.86
C LEU A 823 -10.49 -31.77 -72.59
N THR A 824 -11.32 -31.00 -71.88
CA THR A 824 -10.99 -29.64 -71.45
C THR A 824 -10.11 -29.66 -70.20
N VAL A 825 -9.30 -28.61 -70.01
CA VAL A 825 -8.39 -28.50 -68.84
C VAL A 825 -9.17 -28.55 -67.52
N GLN A 826 -10.41 -28.05 -67.49
CA GLN A 826 -11.29 -28.09 -66.32
C GLN A 826 -11.69 -29.53 -65.94
N ILE A 827 -12.06 -30.36 -66.92
CA ILE A 827 -12.41 -31.77 -66.70
C ILE A 827 -11.17 -32.55 -66.23
N ILE A 828 -10.01 -32.30 -66.83
CA ILE A 828 -8.74 -32.94 -66.42
C ILE A 828 -8.38 -32.57 -64.97
N ASP A 829 -8.50 -31.30 -64.58
CA ASP A 829 -8.28 -30.86 -63.20
C ASP A 829 -9.32 -31.41 -62.20
N GLN A 830 -10.53 -31.71 -62.65
CA GLN A 830 -11.56 -32.40 -61.85
C GLN A 830 -11.18 -33.88 -61.63
N GLN A 831 -10.82 -34.61 -62.69
CA GLN A 831 -10.37 -36.02 -62.59
C GLN A 831 -9.12 -36.15 -61.71
N LEU A 832 -8.11 -35.28 -61.88
CA LEU A 832 -6.91 -35.30 -61.03
C LEU A 832 -7.24 -35.04 -59.54
N LYS A 833 -8.26 -34.23 -59.20
CA LYS A 833 -8.71 -34.08 -57.80
C LYS A 833 -9.35 -35.36 -57.26
N TRP A 834 -10.11 -36.09 -58.08
CA TRP A 834 -10.70 -37.37 -57.72
C TRP A 834 -9.63 -38.43 -57.46
N HIS A 835 -8.69 -38.64 -58.39
CA HIS A 835 -7.59 -39.59 -58.22
C HIS A 835 -6.70 -39.27 -57.01
N ARG A 836 -6.45 -37.98 -56.70
CA ARG A 836 -5.75 -37.57 -55.47
C ARG A 836 -6.49 -38.00 -54.19
N LYS A 837 -7.83 -37.95 -54.19
CA LYS A 837 -8.65 -38.38 -53.03
C LYS A 837 -8.64 -39.90 -52.86
N MET A 838 -8.50 -40.64 -53.96
CA MET A 838 -8.37 -42.11 -53.98
C MET A 838 -6.92 -42.62 -53.76
N GLY A 839 -6.00 -41.74 -53.36
CA GLY A 839 -4.62 -42.13 -53.00
C GLY A 839 -3.60 -42.17 -54.15
N GLY A 840 -3.93 -41.59 -55.32
CA GLY A 840 -2.95 -41.40 -56.40
C GLY A 840 -1.90 -40.34 -56.05
N ASP A 841 -0.63 -40.60 -56.37
CA ASP A 841 0.45 -39.63 -56.13
C ASP A 841 0.44 -38.53 -57.20
N ILE A 842 0.10 -37.31 -56.77
CA ILE A 842 -0.05 -36.17 -57.67
C ILE A 842 0.78 -35.00 -57.15
N PRO A 843 1.88 -34.63 -57.84
CA PRO A 843 2.78 -33.57 -57.42
C PRO A 843 2.10 -32.24 -57.06
N LYS A 844 2.61 -31.58 -56.02
CA LYS A 844 2.17 -30.25 -55.60
C LYS A 844 2.43 -29.24 -56.73
N GLY A 845 1.43 -28.43 -57.07
CA GLY A 845 1.50 -27.46 -58.17
C GLY A 845 1.04 -27.97 -59.54
N SER A 846 0.60 -29.23 -59.67
CA SER A 846 0.11 -29.79 -60.94
C SER A 846 -1.01 -28.98 -61.62
N SER A 847 -1.78 -28.19 -60.85
CA SER A 847 -2.86 -27.34 -61.35
C SER A 847 -2.41 -26.21 -62.29
N SER A 848 -1.14 -25.79 -62.26
CA SER A 848 -0.60 -24.74 -63.16
C SER A 848 0.06 -25.30 -64.42
N TRP A 849 0.09 -26.63 -64.61
CA TRP A 849 0.78 -27.26 -65.74
C TRP A 849 0.00 -27.11 -67.05
N LYS A 850 0.73 -27.14 -68.17
CA LYS A 850 0.14 -27.18 -69.52
C LYS A 850 -0.73 -28.44 -69.72
N LYS A 851 -1.75 -28.35 -70.57
CA LYS A 851 -2.77 -29.40 -70.81
C LYS A 851 -2.13 -30.78 -71.03
N ASP A 852 -1.14 -30.86 -71.91
CA ASP A 852 -0.49 -32.11 -72.34
C ASP A 852 0.21 -32.82 -71.18
N ARG A 853 0.84 -32.05 -70.28
CA ARG A 853 1.50 -32.57 -69.07
C ARG A 853 0.50 -33.00 -68.00
N LYS A 854 -0.71 -32.43 -67.97
CA LYS A 854 -1.82 -32.88 -67.12
C LYS A 854 -2.47 -34.16 -67.67
N LEU A 855 -2.63 -34.26 -68.99
CA LEU A 855 -3.12 -35.47 -69.66
C LEU A 855 -2.20 -36.66 -69.39
N GLY A 856 -0.89 -36.54 -69.65
CA GLY A 856 0.06 -37.62 -69.37
C GLY A 856 0.08 -38.06 -67.89
N LEU A 857 -0.12 -37.13 -66.95
CA LEU A 857 -0.25 -37.48 -65.53
C LEU A 857 -1.55 -38.25 -65.24
N LEU A 858 -2.67 -37.88 -65.87
CA LEU A 858 -3.94 -38.59 -65.73
C LEU A 858 -3.85 -40.00 -66.35
N THR A 859 -3.24 -40.14 -67.53
CA THR A 859 -3.02 -41.44 -68.17
C THR A 859 -2.22 -42.39 -67.27
N ASN A 860 -1.08 -41.93 -66.74
CA ASN A 860 -0.26 -42.73 -65.82
C ASN A 860 -1.04 -43.19 -64.58
N LEU A 861 -1.87 -42.33 -63.98
CA LEU A 861 -2.69 -42.67 -62.81
C LEU A 861 -3.80 -43.69 -63.13
N VAL A 862 -4.34 -43.65 -64.35
CA VAL A 862 -5.33 -44.64 -64.82
C VAL A 862 -4.64 -45.98 -65.13
N GLU A 863 -3.45 -45.97 -65.75
CA GLU A 863 -2.65 -47.19 -65.95
C GLU A 863 -2.22 -47.84 -64.63
N GLU A 864 -1.82 -47.07 -63.62
CA GLU A 864 -1.53 -47.60 -62.28
C GLU A 864 -2.78 -48.17 -61.59
N HIS A 865 -3.96 -47.60 -61.86
CA HIS A 865 -5.21 -48.13 -61.33
C HIS A 865 -5.57 -49.47 -62.00
N LEU A 866 -5.46 -49.57 -63.32
CA LEU A 866 -5.69 -50.81 -64.08
C LEU A 866 -4.74 -51.92 -63.64
N LYS A 867 -3.43 -51.64 -63.50
CA LYS A 867 -2.45 -52.62 -62.98
C LYS A 867 -2.79 -53.14 -61.58
N LYS A 868 -3.34 -52.30 -60.70
CA LYS A 868 -3.80 -52.72 -59.36
C LYS A 868 -5.06 -53.59 -59.41
N VAL A 869 -5.91 -53.41 -60.42
CA VAL A 869 -7.10 -54.25 -60.64
C VAL A 869 -6.71 -55.61 -61.22
N GLU A 870 -5.77 -55.66 -62.17
CA GLU A 870 -5.23 -56.92 -62.71
C GLU A 870 -4.60 -57.80 -61.61
N VAL A 871 -3.70 -57.23 -60.79
CA VAL A 871 -3.05 -57.96 -59.69
C VAL A 871 -4.06 -58.50 -58.65
N ASN A 872 -5.12 -57.75 -58.35
CA ASN A 872 -6.20 -58.26 -57.47
C ASN A 872 -7.03 -59.36 -58.13
N SER A 873 -7.19 -59.35 -59.46
CA SER A 873 -7.91 -60.42 -60.17
C SER A 873 -7.12 -61.73 -60.21
N GLU A 874 -5.80 -61.66 -60.35
CA GLU A 874 -4.91 -62.82 -60.27
C GLU A 874 -4.93 -63.45 -58.87
N HIS A 875 -4.88 -62.65 -57.80
CA HIS A 875 -4.95 -63.17 -56.42
C HIS A 875 -6.30 -63.81 -56.05
N ILE A 876 -7.41 -63.41 -56.65
CA ILE A 876 -8.69 -64.11 -56.48
C ILE A 876 -8.64 -65.48 -57.18
N SER A 877 -7.99 -65.58 -58.35
CA SER A 877 -7.85 -66.84 -59.09
C SER A 877 -6.94 -67.89 -58.41
N GLU A 878 -5.91 -67.46 -57.67
CA GLU A 878 -5.01 -68.41 -56.98
C GLU A 878 -5.64 -69.02 -55.72
N HIS A 879 -6.58 -68.33 -55.08
CA HIS A 879 -7.14 -68.74 -53.79
C HIS A 879 -8.31 -69.74 -53.90
N GLU A 880 -8.90 -69.93 -55.09
CA GLU A 880 -9.98 -70.92 -55.32
C GLU A 880 -9.46 -72.31 -55.77
N LEU A 881 -8.15 -72.50 -55.97
CA LEU A 881 -7.57 -73.76 -56.48
C LEU A 881 -6.74 -74.58 -55.47
N LYS A 882 -6.69 -74.18 -54.20
CA LYS A 882 -6.06 -74.95 -53.09
C LYS A 882 -6.88 -74.85 -51.80
N GLY A 883 -7.90 -75.70 -51.65
CA GLY A 883 -8.73 -75.68 -50.44
C GLY A 883 -9.85 -76.73 -50.35
N LEU A 884 -9.77 -77.84 -51.09
CA LEU A 884 -10.70 -78.97 -50.96
C LEU A 884 -9.94 -80.23 -50.51
N ASP A 885 -9.79 -80.38 -49.19
CA ASP A 885 -9.81 -81.70 -48.56
C ASP A 885 -10.42 -81.59 -47.15
N VAL A 886 -10.91 -82.71 -46.62
CA VAL A 886 -12.03 -82.75 -45.67
C VAL A 886 -11.57 -83.02 -44.23
N ASN A 887 -12.19 -82.32 -43.25
CA ASN A 887 -12.96 -82.92 -42.13
C ASN A 887 -12.78 -82.27 -40.73
N GLU A 888 -13.90 -82.25 -39.97
CA GLU A 888 -14.06 -82.19 -38.49
C GLU A 888 -13.41 -81.07 -37.63
N GLY A 889 -14.23 -80.37 -36.82
CA GLY A 889 -13.75 -79.64 -35.63
C GLY A 889 -14.63 -78.47 -35.13
N ALA A 890 -15.53 -78.75 -34.19
CA ALA A 890 -16.49 -77.82 -33.56
C ALA A 890 -15.91 -76.57 -32.83
N GLY A 891 -16.76 -75.55 -32.57
CA GLY A 891 -16.60 -74.67 -31.41
C GLY A 891 -17.00 -73.19 -31.57
N ASP A 892 -18.21 -72.85 -31.09
CA ASP A 892 -18.72 -71.56 -30.57
C ASP A 892 -17.89 -70.25 -30.67
N ILE A 893 -18.56 -69.14 -31.04
CA ILE A 893 -19.03 -68.10 -30.07
C ILE A 893 -19.94 -67.06 -30.77
N LEU A 894 -20.93 -66.57 -30.01
CA LEU A 894 -22.02 -65.69 -30.45
C LEU A 894 -21.73 -64.19 -30.33
N MET A 895 -22.27 -63.43 -31.30
CA MET A 895 -23.09 -62.20 -31.19
C MET A 895 -22.70 -61.00 -30.29
N GLU A 896 -22.96 -59.81 -30.89
CA GLU A 896 -23.50 -58.58 -30.27
C GLU A 896 -22.64 -57.86 -29.19
N SER A 897 -22.12 -56.65 -29.46
CA SER A 897 -22.80 -55.35 -29.60
C SER A 897 -23.46 -54.83 -28.31
N GLY A 898 -23.02 -53.68 -27.82
CA GLY A 898 -23.61 -53.00 -26.67
C GLY A 898 -22.92 -51.68 -26.36
N GLU A 899 -23.61 -50.57 -26.62
CA GLU A 899 -23.24 -49.25 -26.12
C GLU A 899 -23.63 -49.14 -24.64
N THR A 900 -22.79 -48.52 -23.81
CA THR A 900 -23.25 -47.92 -22.53
C THR A 900 -22.55 -46.60 -22.27
N SER A 901 -23.32 -45.53 -22.29
CA SER A 901 -23.05 -44.29 -21.57
C SER A 901 -23.28 -44.49 -20.07
N ASP A 902 -22.46 -43.88 -19.21
CA ASP A 902 -22.81 -43.66 -17.81
C ASP A 902 -22.58 -42.18 -17.44
N ASP A 903 -23.68 -41.48 -17.19
CA ASP A 903 -23.70 -40.38 -16.22
C ASP A 903 -23.56 -40.97 -14.80
N ASN A 904 -22.97 -40.23 -13.87
CA ASN A 904 -23.34 -40.38 -12.46
C ASN A 904 -23.12 -39.07 -11.71
N SER A 905 -24.22 -38.57 -11.14
CA SER A 905 -24.25 -37.48 -10.18
C SER A 905 -24.37 -38.01 -8.74
N ASP A 906 -24.17 -37.08 -7.81
CA ASP A 906 -24.76 -37.05 -6.46
C ASP A 906 -23.98 -37.57 -5.22
N GLU A 907 -23.70 -36.57 -4.36
CA GLU A 907 -23.83 -36.53 -2.89
C GLU A 907 -22.91 -37.37 -1.97
N GLU A 908 -21.89 -36.71 -1.41
CA GLU A 908 -21.85 -36.29 0.01
C GLU A 908 -21.07 -34.97 0.22
#